data_AF-A0A409Y0C7-F1
#
_entry.id   AF-A0A409Y0C7-F1
#
_cell.length_a   1.000
_cell.length_b   1.000
_cell.length_c   1.000
_cell.angle_alpha   90.00
_cell.angle_beta   90.00
_cell.angle_gamma   90.00
#
_symmetry.space_group_name_H-M   'P 1'
#
loop_
_entity.id
_entity.type
_entity.pdbx_description
1 polymer ?
#
loop_
_entity_poly.entity_id
_entity_poly.type
_entity_poly.pdbx_seq_one_letter_code
_entity_poly.pdbx_strand_id
1 'polypeptide(L)'
;MDDFDNAGDQFLMDDPEFNGYISEGSSFYEGDASLIELYEEEEVDAALNTPPQSDSDASDVSKKRKRSSHSVESDDFEDFEQVKRAKPALNATPDDVHIIAYCPDAAALMDRLGLSRGVRYELGRLVSAGELHYDQLTEEALLQLQGPNQEAVPKISEVFFGEKSPHSVDLESAFANELAAHLPWAELDREEDALALGPYEGLGNNPNHPGWYGGKVRFSGRLQVVSEDEHGKKNAKKSFKIVLDDCTLWTSFRHARRWGSWSYLRVKVPNQAFYDSKLGLDSFFKKTFLFWGCVFRACYAMGDNVFFYWTNEVYGKSETIPGRLSLEDFIQWHNPLEFNKGQLMTKWSERIRLGFSNSVPGPRLDSRELIIDEPDIFSNPTGKAPSDMTDGCGFISISLLCSIFDQLSLGSLPTAIQFRLAGYKGLLMRRDETQDREAKHVWVRPSQTKIRYPQEFELDPAMLTLDLLRTSHMTTNCSISNDIVINLAENGVPHNVFVQLLRTSLAELVLGLTTWEGPGAMLELWKNVERAGGVLVGRRARAAVGEARVRGYRTRSPDEEELDQNEDEEDEDGFDDKIGGPRSTAWWTDEISGCPSTLEDTIMVLLEAGFTPQTTPILREKLKQSVIKKIENKLKKLNFRIEESCTAFAVPDPYGVLGPDEVQIKSSSRNLKGQDGLMTDTILGDVLITRNPCKNPCDVRKVKAVEHPLLSKLINVIVFSTAGDRRLIDFLGGGDYDGDIVTAIWALLLLSSFCNADEHLSIEPAGLDACFERDAEKVSDFIERTENFTPSERILALQKYLLGALRDTSLVGKYSVMHDNAIYELGYANYRTIKLSAKFCRVLDAPKTGYRIKKQTLDADTRMYGNTLGPRWKVAMKEKKKTGAPKFTTSNMPYSKRDEQILGPFIMDTLRRAADKEKDKVLGEMDLKFAPLQDTLDLTLVEPWMFALTWVGKGSTEIIELKKAELSIIKHHVQEVYEDHRKVLQVNGKNRDASGFTNLRIEARQDRLRTISKKFHSSPALSEFQLITDEATLARWRASYAYVYDHEQRKGGWSRFPWNVAMRDLCLIKAQASLTRCTTMINDFAQRMKLP
;
A
#
# COMPACT_ATOMS: atom_id res chain seq x y z
N MET A 1 62.80 28.12 -3.27
CA MET A 1 63.65 28.38 -4.44
C MET A 1 62.69 28.77 -5.52
N ASP A 2 62.64 30.08 -5.75
CA ASP A 2 61.94 30.77 -6.84
C ASP A 2 60.40 30.62 -6.70
N ASP A 3 59.65 31.55 -6.10
CA ASP A 3 59.51 33.02 -6.31
C ASP A 3 58.79 33.34 -7.65
N PHE A 4 57.86 34.31 -7.79
CA PHE A 4 57.45 35.44 -6.92
C PHE A 4 55.91 35.73 -7.02
N ASP A 5 55.46 36.73 -6.25
CA ASP A 5 54.15 37.41 -6.14
C ASP A 5 53.42 37.84 -7.46
N ASN A 6 52.15 38.32 -7.56
CA ASN A 6 50.95 38.55 -6.69
C ASN A 6 50.37 39.99 -6.90
N ALA A 7 49.03 40.12 -6.89
CA ALA A 7 48.20 41.36 -6.85
C ALA A 7 48.34 42.43 -7.97
N GLY A 8 47.34 43.33 -8.12
CA GLY A 8 47.57 44.65 -8.77
C GLY A 8 46.50 45.34 -9.65
N ASP A 9 45.26 45.48 -9.18
CA ASP A 9 44.42 46.71 -9.27
C ASP A 9 44.02 47.48 -10.57
N GLN A 10 42.73 47.88 -10.52
CA GLN A 10 42.10 49.16 -10.93
C GLN A 10 41.97 49.58 -12.42
N PHE A 11 40.72 49.89 -12.79
CA PHE A 11 40.33 50.83 -13.85
C PHE A 11 39.34 51.87 -13.27
N LEU A 12 39.43 53.11 -13.73
CA LEU A 12 38.64 54.26 -13.28
C LEU A 12 38.58 55.30 -14.41
N MET A 13 37.47 56.04 -14.53
CA MET A 13 37.23 57.13 -15.50
C MET A 13 37.14 56.65 -16.99
N ASP A 14 36.33 57.22 -17.90
CA ASP A 14 35.52 58.46 -17.92
C ASP A 14 34.21 58.29 -18.75
N ASP A 15 33.28 59.23 -18.58
CA ASP A 15 32.07 59.52 -19.42
C ASP A 15 32.46 60.61 -20.48
N PRO A 16 31.58 61.38 -21.19
CA PRO A 16 30.14 61.32 -21.44
C PRO A 16 29.70 61.52 -22.93
N GLU A 17 28.39 61.48 -23.22
CA GLU A 17 27.61 62.62 -23.80
C GLU A 17 26.13 62.27 -24.14
N PHE A 18 25.20 63.06 -23.57
CA PHE A 18 24.09 63.83 -24.18
C PHE A 18 23.31 63.24 -25.39
N ASN A 19 21.98 63.33 -25.50
CA ASN A 19 20.92 64.20 -24.93
C ASN A 19 19.59 63.39 -24.92
N GLY A 20 18.51 63.64 -24.16
CA GLY A 20 18.20 64.70 -23.20
C GLY A 20 16.89 65.43 -23.54
N TYR A 21 15.80 65.23 -22.76
CA TYR A 21 14.71 66.20 -22.51
C TYR A 21 13.81 65.76 -21.34
N ILE A 22 13.15 66.72 -20.67
CA ILE A 22 12.55 66.59 -19.33
C ILE A 22 11.12 67.18 -19.33
N SER A 23 10.22 66.62 -18.51
CA SER A 23 9.13 67.38 -17.86
C SER A 23 8.78 66.76 -16.49
N GLU A 24 8.73 67.59 -15.45
CA GLU A 24 8.52 67.19 -14.05
C GLU A 24 7.02 67.09 -13.70
N GLY A 25 6.67 66.50 -12.53
CA GLY A 25 5.27 66.36 -12.11
C GLY A 25 5.06 65.65 -10.77
N SER A 26 5.57 66.20 -9.67
CA SER A 26 5.45 65.63 -8.32
C SER A 26 4.29 66.21 -7.49
N SER A 27 3.47 65.36 -6.86
CA SER A 27 2.82 65.70 -5.58
C SER A 27 2.27 64.47 -4.83
N PHE A 28 2.44 64.46 -3.51
CA PHE A 28 1.84 63.55 -2.54
C PHE A 28 0.30 63.63 -2.52
N TYR A 29 -0.37 62.58 -2.00
CA TYR A 29 -1.16 62.71 -0.76
C TYR A 29 -1.41 61.35 -0.09
N GLU A 30 -1.69 61.36 1.22
CA GLU A 30 -1.92 60.20 2.08
C GLU A 30 -3.43 60.00 2.40
N GLY A 31 -3.78 58.79 2.87
CA GLY A 31 -5.07 58.50 3.52
C GLY A 31 -6.25 58.21 2.58
N ASP A 32 -7.35 57.63 3.05
CA ASP A 32 -7.58 56.92 4.32
C ASP A 32 -8.73 55.88 4.10
N ALA A 33 -9.05 55.08 5.11
CA ALA A 33 -9.98 53.97 4.99
C ALA A 33 -11.48 54.34 5.10
N SER A 34 -12.31 53.42 4.59
CA SER A 34 -13.60 52.97 5.15
C SER A 34 -14.95 53.50 4.61
N LEU A 35 -15.96 52.61 4.75
CA LEU A 35 -17.42 52.80 4.84
C LEU A 35 -18.31 52.98 3.57
N ILE A 36 -19.12 51.93 3.32
CA ILE A 36 -20.60 51.94 3.20
C ILE A 36 -21.31 52.35 1.88
N GLU A 37 -21.85 51.31 1.22
CA GLU A 37 -23.23 51.11 0.68
C GLU A 37 -23.86 51.88 -0.52
N LEU A 38 -24.74 51.11 -1.20
CA LEU A 38 -26.01 51.46 -1.87
C LEU A 38 -26.09 51.87 -3.35
N TYR A 39 -27.34 51.77 -3.85
CA TYR A 39 -27.88 51.85 -5.22
C TYR A 39 -27.58 50.62 -6.11
N GLU A 40 -28.52 49.74 -6.49
CA GLU A 40 -29.98 49.76 -6.79
C GLU A 40 -30.36 49.92 -8.28
N GLU A 41 -31.58 49.45 -8.54
CA GLU A 41 -32.20 48.91 -9.76
C GLU A 41 -32.55 49.94 -10.86
N GLU A 42 -32.82 49.44 -12.08
CA GLU A 42 -33.66 50.12 -13.07
C GLU A 42 -34.76 49.17 -13.58
N GLU A 43 -36.03 49.52 -13.35
CA GLU A 43 -37.20 49.02 -14.12
C GLU A 43 -37.60 50.06 -15.18
N VAL A 44 -38.19 49.61 -16.30
CA VAL A 44 -39.07 50.45 -17.13
C VAL A 44 -40.33 49.69 -17.56
N ASP A 45 -41.31 49.77 -16.68
CA ASP A 45 -42.78 49.80 -16.84
C ASP A 45 -43.39 49.80 -18.27
N ALA A 46 -44.49 49.04 -18.47
CA ALA A 46 -45.81 49.61 -18.82
C ALA A 46 -46.94 48.60 -19.20
N ALA A 47 -48.13 48.87 -18.67
CA ALA A 47 -49.47 48.73 -19.29
C ALA A 47 -50.28 47.39 -19.29
N LEU A 48 -51.09 47.25 -18.21
CA LEU A 48 -52.58 47.14 -18.22
C LEU A 48 -53.36 45.85 -18.62
N ASN A 49 -54.27 45.50 -17.70
CA ASN A 49 -55.60 44.86 -17.85
C ASN A 49 -55.75 43.32 -18.03
N THR A 50 -56.86 42.81 -17.48
CA THR A 50 -57.27 41.40 -17.36
C THR A 50 -58.72 41.20 -17.87
N PRO A 51 -59.26 39.95 -17.98
CA PRO A 51 -58.59 38.68 -18.31
C PRO A 51 -59.10 37.97 -19.60
N PRO A 52 -60.40 37.68 -19.81
CA PRO A 52 -61.14 36.51 -19.31
C PRO A 52 -61.38 35.37 -20.33
N GLN A 53 -61.60 34.14 -19.82
CA GLN A 53 -62.32 33.01 -20.47
C GLN A 53 -61.71 32.41 -21.77
N SER A 54 -62.20 31.29 -22.32
CA SER A 54 -62.61 29.98 -21.74
C SER A 54 -62.74 28.97 -22.89
N ASP A 55 -62.72 27.66 -22.59
CA ASP A 55 -63.29 26.58 -23.42
C ASP A 55 -62.67 26.33 -24.83
N SER A 56 -62.79 25.14 -25.45
CA SER A 56 -62.99 23.78 -24.92
C SER A 56 -62.46 22.75 -25.93
N ASP A 57 -62.44 21.47 -25.50
CA ASP A 57 -62.62 20.27 -26.33
C ASP A 57 -61.57 19.88 -27.40
N ALA A 58 -61.42 18.60 -27.77
CA ALA A 58 -61.64 17.35 -27.02
C ALA A 58 -61.03 16.16 -27.80
N SER A 59 -60.54 15.13 -27.10
CA SER A 59 -61.04 13.73 -27.24
C SER A 59 -60.20 12.73 -26.40
N ASP A 60 -60.70 12.38 -25.20
CA ASP A 60 -60.31 11.16 -24.48
C ASP A 60 -60.94 9.91 -25.13
N VAL A 61 -60.38 8.73 -24.87
CA VAL A 61 -61.03 7.40 -24.64
C VAL A 61 -59.92 6.34 -24.73
N SER A 62 -59.40 5.69 -23.68
CA SER A 62 -59.90 5.19 -22.37
C SER A 62 -60.47 3.77 -22.37
N LYS A 63 -60.15 3.01 -21.30
CA LYS A 63 -60.93 1.91 -20.67
C LYS A 63 -60.18 1.51 -19.39
N LYS A 64 -60.52 1.93 -18.16
CA LYS A 64 -61.79 2.01 -17.37
C LYS A 64 -62.36 0.67 -16.87
N ARG A 65 -62.22 0.46 -15.56
CA ARG A 65 -63.19 -0.04 -14.54
C ARG A 65 -62.54 0.23 -13.16
N LYS A 66 -63.07 0.97 -12.16
CA LYS A 66 -64.44 1.44 -11.77
C LYS A 66 -65.43 0.29 -11.57
N ARG A 67 -66.33 0.26 -10.56
CA ARG A 67 -66.79 1.17 -9.45
C ARG A 67 -67.24 0.24 -8.28
N SER A 68 -67.48 0.59 -7.00
CA SER A 68 -67.20 1.71 -6.07
C SER A 68 -67.57 1.20 -4.63
N SER A 69 -68.13 1.86 -3.59
CA SER A 69 -68.62 3.24 -3.33
C SER A 69 -69.01 3.43 -1.84
N HIS A 70 -68.67 4.59 -1.24
CA HIS A 70 -69.51 5.40 -0.32
C HIS A 70 -69.86 4.86 1.09
N SER A 71 -70.15 5.68 2.12
CA SER A 71 -70.04 7.15 2.35
C SER A 71 -70.04 7.39 3.89
N VAL A 72 -69.85 8.61 4.45
CA VAL A 72 -70.81 9.73 4.62
C VAL A 72 -70.08 10.92 5.29
N GLU A 73 -70.65 12.14 5.14
CA GLU A 73 -70.39 13.46 5.79
C GLU A 73 -69.42 13.54 7.02
N SER A 74 -68.51 14.52 7.20
CA SER A 74 -68.57 16.01 7.10
C SER A 74 -69.21 16.68 8.36
N ASP A 75 -68.73 17.80 8.93
CA ASP A 75 -67.56 18.70 8.73
C ASP A 75 -66.88 18.99 10.13
N ASP A 76 -66.17 20.06 10.53
CA ASP A 76 -65.79 21.36 9.92
C ASP A 76 -64.60 22.08 10.66
N PHE A 77 -64.15 23.22 10.09
CA PHE A 77 -63.30 24.36 10.56
C PHE A 77 -62.26 24.31 11.73
N GLU A 78 -61.07 24.86 11.39
CA GLU A 78 -60.12 25.73 12.15
C GLU A 78 -59.00 25.23 13.13
N ASP A 79 -57.80 25.77 12.83
CA ASP A 79 -56.62 26.17 13.62
C ASP A 79 -55.55 25.22 14.28
N PHE A 80 -54.33 25.40 13.74
CA PHE A 80 -52.95 25.36 14.30
C PHE A 80 -52.31 24.12 14.99
N GLU A 81 -50.97 24.11 14.88
CA GLU A 81 -49.95 23.25 15.51
C GLU A 81 -50.12 21.71 15.46
N GLN A 82 -49.40 21.06 14.54
CA GLN A 82 -48.17 20.30 14.90
C GLN A 82 -47.48 19.67 13.68
N VAL A 83 -46.28 20.14 13.34
CA VAL A 83 -45.42 19.47 12.35
C VAL A 83 -44.80 18.22 12.96
N LYS A 84 -45.44 17.06 12.74
CA LYS A 84 -44.88 15.75 13.10
C LYS A 84 -43.62 15.45 12.28
N ARG A 85 -42.45 15.83 12.81
CA ARG A 85 -41.14 15.38 12.33
C ARG A 85 -41.14 13.84 12.24
N ALA A 86 -40.82 13.31 11.06
CA ALA A 86 -40.58 11.88 10.91
C ALA A 86 -39.37 11.48 11.81
N LYS A 87 -39.56 10.46 12.66
CA LYS A 87 -38.48 9.99 13.53
C LYS A 87 -37.36 9.36 12.69
N PRO A 88 -36.07 9.68 12.95
CA PRO A 88 -34.96 8.91 12.39
C PRO A 88 -34.99 7.47 12.91
N ALA A 89 -34.33 6.56 12.19
CA ALA A 89 -34.42 5.13 12.45
C ALA A 89 -33.64 4.70 13.71
N LEU A 90 -34.29 3.84 14.51
CA LEU A 90 -33.74 2.93 15.53
C LEU A 90 -32.30 3.20 16.01
N ASN A 91 -32.18 3.84 17.18
CA ASN A 91 -30.95 3.78 17.97
C ASN A 91 -30.72 2.32 18.41
N ALA A 92 -29.55 1.75 18.09
CA ALA A 92 -29.10 0.52 18.72
C ALA A 92 -28.67 0.81 20.18
N THR A 93 -29.01 -0.06 21.11
CA THR A 93 -28.52 0.01 22.50
C THR A 93 -27.28 -0.87 22.68
N PRO A 94 -26.50 -0.73 23.77
CA PRO A 94 -25.36 -1.61 24.04
C PRO A 94 -25.76 -3.10 24.18
N ASP A 95 -27.01 -3.36 24.53
CA ASP A 95 -27.62 -4.69 24.71
C ASP A 95 -27.91 -5.41 23.39
N ASP A 96 -27.86 -4.71 22.26
CA ASP A 96 -27.92 -5.34 20.94
C ASP A 96 -26.65 -6.19 20.72
N VAL A 97 -26.82 -7.51 20.73
CA VAL A 97 -25.74 -8.48 20.50
C VAL A 97 -25.66 -8.88 19.02
N HIS A 98 -24.44 -8.98 18.49
CA HIS A 98 -24.13 -9.66 17.23
C HIS A 98 -23.23 -10.87 17.48
N ILE A 99 -23.72 -12.07 17.16
CA ILE A 99 -22.94 -13.30 17.27
C ILE A 99 -22.09 -13.47 16.00
N ILE A 100 -20.77 -13.58 16.16
CA ILE A 100 -19.83 -13.95 15.08
C ILE A 100 -19.78 -15.49 14.98
N ALA A 101 -19.47 -16.14 16.10
CA ALA A 101 -19.67 -17.58 16.33
C ALA A 101 -19.79 -17.83 17.84
N TYR A 102 -20.93 -18.35 18.30
CA TYR A 102 -21.17 -18.68 19.71
C TYR A 102 -22.38 -19.60 19.84
N CYS A 103 -22.19 -20.72 20.55
CA CYS A 103 -23.25 -21.53 21.13
C CYS A 103 -22.81 -21.87 22.57
N PRO A 104 -23.67 -21.74 23.61
CA PRO A 104 -23.26 -21.96 25.00
C PRO A 104 -22.69 -23.36 25.25
N ASP A 105 -23.35 -24.41 24.74
CA ASP A 105 -22.94 -25.79 24.97
C ASP A 105 -21.61 -26.11 24.27
N ALA A 106 -21.46 -25.65 23.03
CA ALA A 106 -20.20 -25.79 22.28
C ALA A 106 -19.04 -25.02 22.93
N ALA A 107 -19.28 -23.79 23.41
CA ALA A 107 -18.25 -23.00 24.11
C ALA A 107 -17.81 -23.68 25.42
N ALA A 108 -18.77 -24.12 26.26
CA ALA A 108 -18.48 -24.83 27.49
C ALA A 108 -17.72 -26.16 27.24
N LEU A 109 -18.00 -26.82 26.12
CA LEU A 109 -17.27 -28.01 25.67
C LEU A 109 -15.84 -27.69 25.22
N MET A 110 -15.62 -26.62 24.43
CA MET A 110 -14.28 -26.16 24.04
C MET A 110 -13.42 -25.72 25.24
N ASP A 111 -14.04 -25.12 26.26
CA ASP A 111 -13.38 -24.77 27.52
C ASP A 111 -13.04 -26.00 28.35
N ARG A 112 -13.98 -26.94 28.53
CA ARG A 112 -13.73 -28.20 29.24
C ARG A 112 -12.64 -29.06 28.59
N LEU A 113 -12.56 -29.05 27.26
CA LEU A 113 -11.54 -29.76 26.50
C LEU A 113 -10.23 -28.98 26.33
N GLY A 114 -10.15 -27.74 26.81
CA GLY A 114 -8.93 -26.93 26.77
C GLY A 114 -8.42 -26.62 25.36
N LEU A 115 -9.32 -26.46 24.37
CA LEU A 115 -8.91 -26.28 22.97
C LEU A 115 -8.13 -24.98 22.78
N SER A 116 -7.04 -25.05 22.01
CA SER A 116 -6.15 -23.94 21.68
C SER A 116 -6.82 -22.89 20.79
N ARG A 117 -6.34 -21.63 20.82
CA ARG A 117 -7.11 -20.49 20.31
C ARG A 117 -7.26 -20.48 18.79
N GLY A 118 -6.29 -21.01 18.06
CA GLY A 118 -6.36 -21.25 16.62
C GLY A 118 -7.41 -22.30 16.25
N VAL A 119 -7.59 -23.35 17.06
CA VAL A 119 -8.70 -24.32 16.86
C VAL A 119 -10.04 -23.63 17.05
N ARG A 120 -10.20 -22.85 18.13
CA ARG A 120 -11.39 -22.02 18.35
C ARG A 120 -11.62 -21.04 17.20
N TYR A 121 -10.56 -20.40 16.69
CA TYR A 121 -10.65 -19.49 15.56
C TYR A 121 -11.20 -20.18 14.32
N GLU A 122 -10.60 -21.30 13.93
CA GLU A 122 -10.91 -22.00 12.69
C GLU A 122 -12.31 -22.62 12.70
N LEU A 123 -12.74 -23.22 13.82
CA LEU A 123 -14.13 -23.64 14.01
C LEU A 123 -15.08 -22.44 13.95
N GLY A 124 -14.69 -21.30 14.51
CA GLY A 124 -15.41 -20.03 14.39
C GLY A 124 -15.48 -19.50 12.96
N ARG A 125 -14.42 -19.70 12.16
CA ARG A 125 -14.34 -19.33 10.74
C ARG A 125 -15.36 -20.12 9.93
N LEU A 126 -15.30 -21.45 10.02
CA LEU A 126 -16.22 -22.38 9.36
C LEU A 126 -17.69 -22.09 9.73
N VAL A 127 -18.00 -21.89 11.02
CA VAL A 127 -19.34 -21.53 11.49
C VAL A 127 -19.78 -20.16 10.96
N SER A 128 -18.90 -19.16 10.96
CA SER A 128 -19.22 -17.82 10.44
C SER A 128 -19.43 -17.84 8.91
N ALA A 129 -18.73 -18.70 8.17
CA ALA A 129 -18.95 -18.92 6.74
C ALA A 129 -20.26 -19.67 6.45
N GLY A 130 -20.71 -20.54 7.37
CA GLY A 130 -21.81 -21.48 7.17
C GLY A 130 -21.35 -22.82 6.58
N GLU A 131 -20.05 -23.13 6.68
CA GLU A 131 -19.42 -24.38 6.26
C GLU A 131 -19.54 -25.49 7.34
N LEU A 132 -19.87 -25.11 8.58
CA LEU A 132 -20.06 -26.01 9.72
C LEU A 132 -21.23 -25.52 10.60
N HIS A 133 -22.06 -26.43 11.12
CA HIS A 133 -23.17 -26.13 12.03
C HIS A 133 -22.84 -26.50 13.49
N TYR A 134 -23.46 -25.83 14.46
CA TYR A 134 -23.15 -26.05 15.89
C TYR A 134 -23.40 -27.50 16.35
N ASP A 135 -24.41 -28.18 15.81
CA ASP A 135 -24.74 -29.56 16.17
C ASP A 135 -23.64 -30.58 15.79
N GLN A 136 -22.73 -30.20 14.89
CA GLN A 136 -21.60 -31.03 14.47
C GLN A 136 -20.44 -30.97 15.48
N LEU A 137 -20.41 -29.97 16.37
CA LEU A 137 -19.33 -29.75 17.35
C LEU A 137 -19.45 -30.69 18.57
N THR A 138 -19.46 -32.00 18.30
CA THR A 138 -19.59 -33.05 19.32
C THR A 138 -18.30 -33.23 20.13
N GLU A 139 -18.42 -33.82 21.32
CA GLU A 139 -17.27 -34.12 22.17
C GLU A 139 -16.27 -35.07 21.50
N GLU A 140 -16.75 -36.06 20.76
CA GLU A 140 -15.93 -37.01 20.00
C GLU A 140 -15.11 -36.33 18.89
N ALA A 141 -15.69 -35.35 18.20
CA ALA A 141 -14.97 -34.55 17.19
C ALA A 141 -13.94 -33.61 17.85
N LEU A 142 -14.34 -32.90 18.92
CA LEU A 142 -13.48 -31.91 19.56
C LEU A 142 -12.32 -32.52 20.38
N LEU A 143 -12.47 -33.73 20.92
CA LEU A 143 -11.38 -34.48 21.58
C LEU A 143 -10.19 -34.74 20.64
N GLN A 144 -10.43 -34.91 19.34
CA GLN A 144 -9.37 -35.13 18.34
C GLN A 144 -8.56 -33.87 18.02
N LEU A 145 -9.01 -32.70 18.51
CA LEU A 145 -8.44 -31.38 18.25
C LEU A 145 -7.74 -30.76 19.47
N GLN A 146 -7.38 -31.59 20.46
CA GLN A 146 -6.51 -31.17 21.56
C GLN A 146 -5.04 -31.08 21.09
N GLY A 147 -4.29 -30.15 21.70
CA GLY A 147 -2.86 -29.93 21.43
C GLY A 147 -2.51 -28.49 20.99
N PRO A 148 -1.23 -28.23 20.68
CA PRO A 148 -0.78 -26.94 20.19
C PRO A 148 -1.45 -26.59 18.86
N ASN A 149 -1.60 -25.29 18.59
CA ASN A 149 -2.25 -24.75 17.41
C ASN A 149 -1.66 -25.34 16.12
N GLN A 150 -0.33 -25.45 16.04
CA GLN A 150 0.40 -26.00 14.88
C GLN A 150 0.01 -27.45 14.55
N GLU A 151 -0.30 -28.29 15.55
CA GLU A 151 -0.68 -29.69 15.33
C GLU A 151 -2.20 -29.89 15.28
N ALA A 152 -2.97 -29.09 16.01
CA ALA A 152 -4.40 -29.28 16.19
C ALA A 152 -5.24 -28.67 15.06
N VAL A 153 -4.88 -27.48 14.56
CA VAL A 153 -5.65 -26.82 13.49
C VAL A 153 -5.64 -27.62 12.17
N PRO A 154 -4.53 -28.19 11.69
CA PRO A 154 -4.52 -29.02 10.48
C PRO A 154 -5.47 -30.22 10.50
N LYS A 155 -5.79 -30.77 11.68
CA LYS A 155 -6.67 -31.94 11.86
C LYS A 155 -8.14 -31.63 11.63
N ILE A 156 -8.56 -30.36 11.71
CA ILE A 156 -9.97 -29.93 11.54
C ILE A 156 -10.55 -30.39 10.19
N SER A 157 -9.73 -30.38 9.13
CA SER A 157 -10.10 -30.87 7.79
C SER A 157 -10.50 -32.36 7.81
N GLU A 158 -9.68 -33.19 8.47
CA GLU A 158 -9.87 -34.63 8.53
C GLU A 158 -11.05 -35.00 9.44
N VAL A 159 -11.19 -34.33 10.59
CA VAL A 159 -12.26 -34.56 11.58
C VAL A 159 -13.65 -34.20 11.03
N PHE A 160 -13.80 -33.08 10.32
CA PHE A 160 -15.13 -32.59 9.91
C PHE A 160 -15.52 -32.86 8.45
N PHE A 161 -14.55 -33.00 7.54
CA PHE A 161 -14.82 -33.19 6.12
C PHE A 161 -14.35 -34.56 5.58
N GLY A 162 -13.61 -35.33 6.37
CA GLY A 162 -13.03 -36.61 5.93
C GLY A 162 -11.92 -36.47 4.89
N GLU A 163 -11.59 -35.23 4.51
CA GLU A 163 -10.43 -34.92 3.68
C GLU A 163 -9.18 -34.99 4.57
N LYS A 164 -8.34 -36.01 4.35
CA LYS A 164 -6.98 -36.03 4.89
C LYS A 164 -6.36 -34.67 4.68
N SER A 165 -5.89 -34.07 5.78
CA SER A 165 -5.26 -32.76 5.72
C SER A 165 -4.19 -32.76 4.62
N PRO A 166 -4.10 -31.72 3.77
CA PRO A 166 -3.03 -31.65 2.76
C PRO A 166 -1.63 -31.68 3.38
N HIS A 167 -1.57 -31.49 4.70
CA HIS A 167 -0.41 -31.56 5.59
C HIS A 167 0.00 -32.99 5.97
N SER A 168 0.10 -33.92 5.01
CA SER A 168 0.55 -35.29 5.27
C SER A 168 1.52 -35.87 4.22
N VAL A 169 2.78 -36.00 4.65
CA VAL A 169 3.88 -36.84 4.11
C VAL A 169 4.69 -36.31 2.90
N ASP A 170 6.01 -36.26 3.12
CA ASP A 170 7.17 -36.02 2.22
C ASP A 170 7.17 -34.80 1.28
N LEU A 171 6.14 -34.60 0.44
CA LEU A 171 6.12 -33.56 -0.61
C LEU A 171 5.93 -32.13 -0.06
N GLU A 172 5.71 -31.97 1.24
CA GLU A 172 5.67 -30.65 1.90
C GLU A 172 7.05 -30.08 2.23
N SER A 173 8.10 -30.90 2.32
CA SER A 173 9.47 -30.45 2.56
C SER A 173 9.92 -29.37 1.56
N ALA A 174 9.47 -29.48 0.31
CA ALA A 174 9.68 -28.48 -0.74
C ALA A 174 9.02 -27.11 -0.43
N PHE A 175 7.81 -27.11 0.14
CA PHE A 175 7.04 -25.89 0.43
C PHE A 175 7.13 -25.43 1.88
N ALA A 176 7.93 -26.09 2.73
CA ALA A 176 8.04 -25.79 4.16
C ALA A 176 8.37 -24.31 4.43
N ASN A 177 9.21 -23.68 3.60
CA ASN A 177 9.54 -22.25 3.73
C ASN A 177 8.37 -21.31 3.37
N GLU A 178 7.50 -21.71 2.44
CA GLU A 178 6.29 -20.95 2.06
C GLU A 178 5.22 -21.09 3.15
N LEU A 179 5.03 -22.31 3.65
CA LEU A 179 4.10 -22.62 4.73
C LEU A 179 4.52 -21.91 6.03
N ALA A 180 5.80 -21.97 6.42
CA ALA A 180 6.33 -21.28 7.59
C ALA A 180 6.30 -19.74 7.47
N ALA A 181 6.33 -19.19 6.26
CA ALA A 181 6.21 -17.74 6.04
C ALA A 181 4.77 -17.20 6.19
N HIS A 182 3.76 -18.07 6.23
CA HIS A 182 2.34 -17.65 6.20
C HIS A 182 1.42 -18.31 7.24
N LEU A 183 1.66 -19.56 7.64
CA LEU A 183 0.87 -20.25 8.67
C LEU A 183 1.11 -19.58 10.04
N PRO A 184 0.07 -19.03 10.69
CA PRO A 184 0.24 -18.31 11.95
C PRO A 184 0.45 -19.22 13.17
N TRP A 185 0.14 -20.51 13.05
CA TRP A 185 -0.09 -21.38 14.21
C TRP A 185 1.14 -21.58 15.10
N ALA A 186 2.31 -21.83 14.51
CA ALA A 186 3.57 -21.98 15.25
C ALA A 186 4.02 -20.68 15.97
N GLU A 187 3.62 -19.52 15.44
CA GLU A 187 3.89 -18.21 16.04
C GLU A 187 2.82 -17.85 17.09
N LEU A 188 1.58 -18.34 16.92
CA LEU A 188 0.51 -18.25 17.93
C LEU A 188 0.82 -19.10 19.15
N ASP A 189 1.30 -20.34 18.96
CA ASP A 189 1.80 -21.21 20.03
C ASP A 189 2.90 -20.50 20.84
N ARG A 190 3.92 -19.97 20.14
CA ARG A 190 5.02 -19.21 20.75
C ARG A 190 4.54 -17.94 21.47
N GLU A 191 3.55 -17.23 20.92
CA GLU A 191 2.95 -16.07 21.57
C GLU A 191 2.16 -16.45 22.84
N GLU A 192 1.46 -17.59 22.80
CA GLU A 192 0.70 -18.13 23.93
C GLU A 192 1.62 -18.60 25.06
N ASP A 193 2.68 -19.35 24.73
CA ASP A 193 3.73 -19.75 25.68
C ASP A 193 4.41 -18.53 26.32
N ALA A 194 4.84 -17.55 25.51
CA ALA A 194 5.50 -16.35 26.02
C ALA A 194 4.57 -15.53 26.94
N LEU A 195 3.32 -15.30 26.55
CA LEU A 195 2.37 -14.53 27.37
C LEU A 195 1.90 -15.31 28.62
N ALA A 196 2.06 -16.63 28.67
CA ALA A 196 1.87 -17.43 29.88
C ALA A 196 3.01 -17.25 30.89
N LEU A 197 4.23 -16.95 30.44
CA LEU A 197 5.36 -16.59 31.31
C LEU A 197 5.22 -15.15 31.88
N GLY A 198 4.65 -14.22 31.10
CA GLY A 198 4.36 -12.88 31.62
C GLY A 198 3.72 -11.89 30.62
N PRO A 199 3.03 -10.84 31.11
CA PRO A 199 2.26 -9.90 30.28
C PRO A 199 3.09 -8.96 29.39
N TYR A 200 4.42 -9.04 29.47
CA TYR A 200 5.38 -8.20 28.75
C TYR A 200 6.32 -8.99 27.83
N GLU A 201 6.22 -10.33 27.84
CA GLU A 201 7.17 -11.21 27.15
C GLU A 201 7.11 -11.08 25.62
N GLY A 202 5.98 -10.62 25.07
CA GLY A 202 5.79 -10.32 23.65
C GLY A 202 6.40 -8.99 23.16
N LEU A 203 6.96 -8.15 24.04
CA LEU A 203 7.47 -6.81 23.71
C LEU A 203 8.84 -6.78 23.00
N GLY A 204 9.43 -7.93 22.64
CA GLY A 204 10.68 -8.01 21.87
C GLY A 204 11.97 -7.80 22.67
N ASN A 205 11.88 -7.21 23.86
CA ASN A 205 13.01 -6.96 24.76
C ASN A 205 13.08 -8.07 25.83
N ASN A 206 13.00 -9.33 25.39
CA ASN A 206 12.82 -10.50 26.24
C ASN A 206 14.11 -11.37 26.28
N PRO A 207 14.74 -11.59 27.45
CA PRO A 207 15.94 -12.44 27.56
C PRO A 207 15.66 -13.94 27.38
N ASN A 208 14.42 -14.40 27.58
CA ASN A 208 14.00 -15.80 27.38
C ASN A 208 13.85 -16.14 25.88
N HIS A 209 13.51 -15.13 25.07
CA HIS A 209 13.24 -15.26 23.63
C HIS A 209 14.01 -14.19 22.82
N PRO A 210 15.36 -14.21 22.83
CA PRO A 210 16.17 -13.17 22.22
C PRO A 210 15.92 -13.07 20.70
N GLY A 211 15.66 -11.86 20.23
CA GLY A 211 15.34 -11.58 18.82
C GLY A 211 13.91 -11.91 18.39
N TRP A 212 13.05 -12.40 19.29
CA TRP A 212 11.63 -12.65 19.00
C TRP A 212 10.71 -11.63 19.71
N TYR A 213 9.59 -11.31 19.06
CA TYR A 213 8.53 -10.45 19.57
C TYR A 213 7.15 -10.93 19.09
N GLY A 214 6.10 -10.71 19.87
CA GLY A 214 4.73 -11.16 19.56
C GLY A 214 3.95 -10.22 18.64
N GLY A 215 2.63 -10.38 18.61
CA GLY A 215 1.70 -9.53 17.87
C GLY A 215 1.68 -9.77 16.36
N LYS A 216 2.28 -10.85 15.85
CA LYS A 216 2.43 -11.13 14.41
C LYS A 216 1.26 -11.91 13.80
N VAL A 217 0.26 -12.32 14.58
CA VAL A 217 -0.87 -13.15 14.12
C VAL A 217 -2.08 -12.27 13.85
N ARG A 218 -2.74 -12.45 12.70
CA ARG A 218 -3.86 -11.62 12.26
C ARG A 218 -5.16 -12.40 12.14
N PHE A 219 -5.97 -12.30 13.19
CA PHE A 219 -7.38 -12.67 13.18
C PHE A 219 -8.19 -11.58 12.44
N SER A 220 -8.98 -11.96 11.44
CA SER A 220 -9.65 -11.00 10.56
C SER A 220 -10.97 -11.50 9.98
N GLY A 221 -11.73 -10.61 9.35
CA GLY A 221 -12.96 -10.98 8.65
C GLY A 221 -13.49 -9.88 7.75
N ARG A 222 -14.57 -10.20 7.03
CA ARG A 222 -15.27 -9.27 6.13
C ARG A 222 -16.73 -9.13 6.52
N LEU A 223 -17.20 -7.89 6.47
CA LEU A 223 -18.60 -7.55 6.61
C LEU A 223 -19.34 -7.92 5.32
N GLN A 224 -20.37 -8.77 5.41
CA GLN A 224 -21.23 -9.13 4.30
C GLN A 224 -22.62 -8.50 4.47
N VAL A 225 -23.20 -8.04 3.36
CA VAL A 225 -24.59 -7.55 3.31
C VAL A 225 -25.49 -8.72 2.92
N VAL A 226 -26.36 -9.14 3.84
CA VAL A 226 -27.31 -10.24 3.66
C VAL A 226 -28.70 -9.65 3.38
N SER A 227 -29.48 -10.29 2.50
CA SER A 227 -30.91 -10.01 2.33
C SER A 227 -31.74 -11.09 3.00
N GLU A 228 -32.69 -10.69 3.86
CA GLU A 228 -33.65 -11.60 4.48
C GLU A 228 -34.73 -11.98 3.43
N ASP A 229 -34.56 -13.14 2.79
CA ASP A 229 -35.38 -13.60 1.67
C ASP A 229 -36.77 -14.10 2.07
N GLU A 230 -37.65 -13.17 2.46
CA GLU A 230 -39.10 -13.41 2.43
C GLU A 230 -39.66 -13.35 1.00
N HIS A 231 -39.62 -14.50 0.31
CA HIS A 231 -40.52 -14.84 -0.80
C HIS A 231 -40.73 -13.73 -1.86
N GLY A 232 -39.63 -13.16 -2.37
CA GLY A 232 -39.63 -12.34 -3.59
C GLY A 232 -40.24 -10.93 -3.48
N LYS A 233 -40.52 -10.42 -2.28
CA LYS A 233 -40.96 -9.02 -2.09
C LYS A 233 -39.78 -8.07 -2.33
N LYS A 234 -39.97 -7.03 -3.16
CA LYS A 234 -38.93 -6.03 -3.52
C LYS A 234 -38.38 -5.16 -2.37
N ASN A 235 -38.88 -5.34 -1.14
CA ASN A 235 -38.49 -4.60 0.06
C ASN A 235 -37.94 -5.53 1.15
N ALA A 236 -37.18 -6.57 0.78
CA ALA A 236 -36.46 -7.41 1.73
C ALA A 236 -35.56 -6.55 2.64
N LYS A 237 -35.58 -6.82 3.95
CA LYS A 237 -34.71 -6.13 4.91
C LYS A 237 -33.28 -6.62 4.68
N LYS A 238 -32.35 -5.68 4.56
CA LYS A 238 -30.92 -5.99 4.51
C LYS A 238 -30.35 -5.95 5.93
N SER A 239 -29.51 -6.93 6.26
CA SER A 239 -28.78 -7.02 7.51
C SER A 239 -27.29 -7.23 7.24
N PHE A 240 -26.46 -7.10 8.27
CA PHE A 240 -25.02 -7.32 8.18
C PHE A 240 -24.64 -8.61 8.92
N LYS A 241 -23.73 -9.40 8.32
CA LYS A 241 -23.06 -10.54 8.96
C LYS A 241 -21.55 -10.34 8.88
N ILE A 242 -20.83 -10.61 9.96
CA ILE A 242 -19.37 -10.77 9.91
C ILE A 242 -19.10 -12.23 9.54
N VAL A 243 -18.28 -12.43 8.52
CA VAL A 243 -17.70 -13.73 8.17
C VAL A 243 -16.19 -13.60 8.35
N LEU A 244 -15.60 -14.49 9.14
CA LEU A 244 -14.16 -14.47 9.40
C LEU A 244 -13.39 -14.94 8.15
N ASP A 245 -12.17 -14.43 8.03
CA ASP A 245 -11.21 -14.80 7.02
C ASP A 245 -10.17 -15.75 7.60
N ASP A 246 -9.39 -16.40 6.73
CA ASP A 246 -8.32 -17.31 7.15
C ASP A 246 -7.27 -16.55 7.97
N CYS A 247 -6.78 -17.16 9.06
CA CYS A 247 -5.78 -16.52 9.90
C CYS A 247 -4.43 -16.48 9.17
N THR A 248 -3.70 -15.36 9.25
CA THR A 248 -2.40 -15.19 8.58
C THR A 248 -1.36 -14.56 9.50
N LEU A 249 -0.08 -14.77 9.20
CA LEU A 249 0.98 -13.89 9.69
C LEU A 249 0.83 -12.47 9.13
N TRP A 250 1.32 -11.47 9.87
CA TRP A 250 1.22 -10.04 9.57
C TRP A 250 2.32 -9.22 10.29
N THR A 251 2.37 -7.91 10.04
CA THR A 251 3.20 -6.96 10.78
C THR A 251 2.66 -6.74 12.21
N SER A 252 3.56 -6.70 13.18
CA SER A 252 3.20 -6.49 14.60
C SER A 252 2.85 -5.03 14.91
N PHE A 253 2.13 -4.80 16.01
CA PHE A 253 1.83 -3.46 16.56
C PHE A 253 1.82 -3.49 18.10
N ARG A 254 2.04 -2.34 18.75
CA ARG A 254 2.26 -2.23 20.21
C ARG A 254 1.16 -2.93 21.01
N HIS A 255 -0.11 -2.69 20.67
CA HIS A 255 -1.24 -3.25 21.40
C HIS A 255 -1.27 -4.79 21.36
N ALA A 256 -1.00 -5.41 20.21
CA ALA A 256 -0.91 -6.87 20.09
C ALA A 256 0.33 -7.46 20.78
N ARG A 257 1.49 -6.77 20.79
CA ARG A 257 2.65 -7.19 21.58
C ARG A 257 2.39 -7.22 23.09
N ARG A 258 1.51 -6.34 23.58
CA ARG A 258 1.20 -6.14 25.00
C ARG A 258 0.05 -7.01 25.52
N TRP A 259 -0.91 -7.36 24.66
CA TRP A 259 -2.11 -8.11 25.05
C TRP A 259 -2.30 -9.43 24.27
N GLY A 260 -1.37 -9.78 23.38
CA GLY A 260 -1.50 -10.91 22.45
C GLY A 260 -2.38 -10.58 21.25
N SER A 261 -2.09 -11.23 20.12
CA SER A 261 -2.80 -11.13 18.86
C SER A 261 -4.29 -11.48 19.00
N TRP A 262 -4.63 -12.50 19.81
CA TRP A 262 -6.02 -12.92 20.08
C TRP A 262 -6.90 -11.83 20.68
N SER A 263 -6.31 -10.80 21.28
CA SER A 263 -7.04 -9.66 21.82
C SER A 263 -7.71 -8.78 20.77
N TYR A 264 -7.37 -8.95 19.49
CA TYR A 264 -7.78 -8.06 18.41
C TYR A 264 -8.37 -8.82 17.23
N LEU A 265 -9.47 -8.29 16.69
CA LEU A 265 -10.09 -8.75 15.45
C LEU A 265 -10.22 -7.56 14.49
N ARG A 266 -9.74 -7.72 13.25
CA ARG A 266 -9.86 -6.71 12.19
C ARG A 266 -10.96 -7.08 11.21
N VAL A 267 -12.03 -6.28 11.12
CA VAL A 267 -13.13 -6.49 10.17
C VAL A 267 -13.06 -5.47 9.03
N LYS A 268 -12.98 -5.97 7.80
CA LYS A 268 -12.98 -5.16 6.58
C LYS A 268 -14.42 -4.90 6.09
N VAL A 269 -14.72 -3.64 5.81
CA VAL A 269 -16.03 -3.15 5.36
C VAL A 269 -16.00 -3.01 3.83
N PRO A 270 -16.91 -3.67 3.08
CA PRO A 270 -16.92 -3.54 1.63
C PRO A 270 -17.40 -2.14 1.23
N ASN A 271 -16.77 -1.56 0.21
CA ASN A 271 -17.11 -0.26 -0.37
C ASN A 271 -18.63 -0.01 -0.54
N GLN A 272 -19.42 -1.03 -0.90
CA GLN A 272 -20.88 -0.92 -1.04
C GLN A 272 -21.61 -0.52 0.26
N ALA A 273 -21.11 -0.91 1.44
CA ALA A 273 -21.72 -0.59 2.72
C ALA A 273 -21.60 0.90 3.11
N PHE A 274 -20.56 1.60 2.61
CA PHE A 274 -20.39 3.04 2.79
C PHE A 274 -21.38 3.87 1.96
N TYR A 275 -21.90 3.33 0.84
CA TYR A 275 -22.77 4.07 -0.08
C TYR A 275 -24.27 3.92 0.22
N ASP A 276 -24.70 2.86 0.90
CA ASP A 276 -26.12 2.62 1.24
C ASP A 276 -26.39 3.01 2.70
N SER A 277 -26.55 4.32 2.95
CA SER A 277 -26.76 4.89 4.29
C SER A 277 -28.01 4.36 5.02
N LYS A 278 -28.91 3.65 4.32
CA LYS A 278 -30.07 2.98 4.90
C LYS A 278 -29.72 1.70 5.67
N LEU A 279 -28.49 1.19 5.53
CA LEU A 279 -28.04 -0.03 6.21
C LEU A 279 -27.67 0.19 7.69
N GLY A 280 -27.44 1.42 8.14
CA GLY A 280 -27.11 1.71 9.54
C GLY A 280 -25.73 1.20 9.99
N LEU A 281 -24.70 1.29 9.13
CA LEU A 281 -23.33 0.83 9.38
C LEU A 281 -22.75 1.29 10.73
N ASP A 282 -22.94 2.57 11.07
CA ASP A 282 -22.51 3.19 12.34
C ASP A 282 -23.19 2.54 13.57
N SER A 283 -24.50 2.26 13.48
CA SER A 283 -25.28 1.57 14.50
C SER A 283 -24.93 0.09 14.62
N PHE A 284 -24.45 -0.56 13.55
CA PHE A 284 -24.01 -1.94 13.58
C PHE A 284 -22.74 -2.13 14.41
N PHE A 285 -21.70 -1.31 14.18
CA PHE A 285 -20.42 -1.45 14.88
C PHE A 285 -20.44 -1.00 16.36
N LYS A 286 -21.52 -0.34 16.80
CA LYS A 286 -21.79 0.01 18.20
C LYS A 286 -22.37 -1.14 19.06
N LYS A 287 -22.72 -2.26 18.44
CA LYS A 287 -23.26 -3.46 19.11
C LYS A 287 -22.21 -4.15 20.00
N THR A 288 -22.67 -5.09 20.82
CA THR A 288 -21.82 -6.04 21.56
C THR A 288 -21.54 -7.24 20.66
N PHE A 289 -20.28 -7.65 20.47
CA PHE A 289 -19.92 -8.75 19.56
C PHE A 289 -19.43 -9.98 20.33
N LEU A 290 -19.96 -11.16 20.00
CA LEU A 290 -19.61 -12.41 20.69
C LEU A 290 -18.83 -13.38 19.80
N PHE A 291 -17.74 -13.90 20.34
CA PHE A 291 -16.95 -14.96 19.74
C PHE A 291 -16.50 -15.96 20.82
N TRP A 292 -17.08 -17.17 20.82
CA TRP A 292 -16.80 -18.24 21.78
C TRP A 292 -16.76 -17.79 23.27
N GLY A 293 -17.69 -16.91 23.65
CA GLY A 293 -17.80 -16.36 25.02
C GLY A 293 -16.97 -15.08 25.25
N CYS A 294 -15.94 -14.81 24.44
CA CYS A 294 -15.22 -13.54 24.46
C CYS A 294 -16.11 -12.39 23.97
N VAL A 295 -16.19 -11.31 24.76
CA VAL A 295 -16.93 -10.09 24.42
C VAL A 295 -15.99 -9.12 23.71
N PHE A 296 -16.22 -8.90 22.42
CA PHE A 296 -15.51 -7.93 21.60
C PHE A 296 -16.34 -6.65 21.45
N ARG A 297 -15.66 -5.50 21.47
CA ARG A 297 -16.25 -4.19 21.10
C ARG A 297 -15.36 -3.48 20.08
N ALA A 298 -15.98 -2.79 19.13
CA ALA A 298 -15.27 -1.97 18.15
C ALA A 298 -14.59 -0.79 18.87
N CYS A 299 -13.25 -0.72 18.78
CA CYS A 299 -12.42 0.23 19.53
C CYS A 299 -11.83 1.33 18.66
N TYR A 300 -11.68 1.12 17.35
CA TYR A 300 -11.22 2.12 16.39
C TYR A 300 -11.64 1.76 14.95
N ALA A 301 -11.80 2.75 14.08
CA ALA A 301 -11.99 2.54 12.64
C ALA A 301 -11.00 3.39 11.81
N MET A 302 -10.47 2.81 10.74
CA MET A 302 -9.51 3.44 9.84
C MET A 302 -9.77 3.00 8.40
N GLY A 303 -10.02 3.95 7.49
CA GLY A 303 -10.28 3.64 6.08
C GLY A 303 -11.49 2.69 5.93
N ASP A 304 -11.25 1.53 5.32
CA ASP A 304 -12.26 0.46 5.18
C ASP A 304 -12.21 -0.62 6.29
N ASN A 305 -11.57 -0.34 7.43
CA ASN A 305 -11.31 -1.31 8.49
C ASN A 305 -11.87 -0.87 9.85
N VAL A 306 -12.40 -1.83 10.61
CA VAL A 306 -12.80 -1.66 12.01
C VAL A 306 -12.01 -2.63 12.87
N PHE A 307 -11.35 -2.10 13.89
CA PHE A 307 -10.63 -2.85 14.90
C PHE A 307 -11.54 -3.10 16.11
N PHE A 308 -11.50 -4.33 16.61
CA PHE A 308 -12.18 -4.75 17.81
C PHE A 308 -11.17 -5.13 18.88
N TYR A 309 -11.51 -4.86 20.14
CA TYR A 309 -10.78 -5.32 21.31
C TYR A 309 -11.66 -6.28 22.11
N TRP A 310 -11.09 -7.42 22.53
CA TRP A 310 -11.70 -8.29 23.53
C TRP A 310 -11.62 -7.64 24.91
N THR A 311 -12.76 -7.29 25.50
CA THR A 311 -12.87 -6.59 26.79
C THR A 311 -12.81 -7.56 27.97
N ASN A 312 -12.87 -7.02 29.19
CA ASN A 312 -13.02 -7.80 30.42
C ASN A 312 -14.46 -8.25 30.72
N GLU A 313 -15.42 -7.96 29.84
CA GLU A 313 -16.83 -8.29 30.04
C GLU A 313 -17.08 -9.79 29.84
N VAL A 314 -17.95 -10.38 30.66
CA VAL A 314 -18.39 -11.78 30.53
C VAL A 314 -19.85 -11.81 30.08
N TYR A 315 -20.14 -12.47 28.96
CA TYR A 315 -21.49 -12.49 28.41
C TYR A 315 -22.51 -13.12 29.38
N GLY A 316 -23.65 -12.43 29.57
CA GLY A 316 -24.72 -12.87 30.46
C GLY A 316 -24.43 -12.74 31.97
N LYS A 317 -23.33 -12.09 32.36
CA LYS A 317 -22.95 -11.89 33.77
C LYS A 317 -22.52 -10.45 34.06
N SER A 318 -22.57 -10.08 35.34
CA SER A 318 -21.96 -8.84 35.88
C SER A 318 -20.51 -9.05 36.36
N GLU A 319 -19.96 -10.26 36.21
CA GLU A 319 -18.58 -10.60 36.56
C GLU A 319 -17.62 -10.11 35.46
N THR A 320 -16.43 -9.64 35.83
CA THR A 320 -15.38 -9.24 34.90
C THR A 320 -14.17 -10.16 34.96
N ILE A 321 -13.49 -10.36 33.83
CA ILE A 321 -12.26 -11.15 33.70
C ILE A 321 -11.11 -10.44 34.43
N PRO A 322 -10.51 -11.03 35.49
CA PRO A 322 -9.40 -10.41 36.23
C PRO A 322 -8.17 -10.16 35.35
N GLY A 323 -7.46 -9.05 35.59
CA GLY A 323 -6.26 -8.66 34.81
C GLY A 323 -6.54 -8.19 33.38
N ARG A 324 -7.80 -8.20 32.93
CA ARG A 324 -8.24 -7.69 31.63
C ARG A 324 -8.83 -6.28 31.80
N LEU A 325 -8.62 -5.41 30.82
CA LEU A 325 -9.18 -4.06 30.79
C LEU A 325 -10.58 -4.06 30.15
N SER A 326 -11.47 -3.17 30.61
CA SER A 326 -12.67 -2.83 29.83
C SER A 326 -12.28 -2.01 28.59
N LEU A 327 -13.23 -1.73 27.69
CA LEU A 327 -12.96 -0.81 26.59
C LEU A 327 -12.62 0.61 27.10
N GLU A 328 -13.27 1.06 28.18
CA GLU A 328 -13.00 2.37 28.79
C GLU A 328 -11.61 2.42 29.44
N ASP A 329 -11.22 1.37 30.18
CA ASP A 329 -9.88 1.29 30.79
C ASP A 329 -8.77 1.16 29.73
N PHE A 330 -8.99 0.42 28.64
CA PHE A 330 -8.04 0.31 27.53
C PHE A 330 -7.83 1.65 26.83
N ILE A 331 -8.91 2.41 26.62
CA ILE A 331 -8.86 3.77 26.07
C ILE A 331 -8.12 4.71 27.03
N GLN A 332 -8.41 4.67 28.33
CA GLN A 332 -7.77 5.51 29.34
C GLN A 332 -6.29 5.16 29.53
N TRP A 333 -5.91 3.88 29.46
CA TRP A 333 -4.51 3.42 29.44
C TRP A 333 -3.77 3.97 28.22
N HIS A 334 -4.35 3.87 27.01
CA HIS A 334 -3.66 4.31 25.80
C HIS A 334 -3.64 5.85 25.63
N ASN A 335 -4.73 6.55 25.94
CA ASN A 335 -4.91 7.98 25.64
C ASN A 335 -5.85 8.68 26.65
N PRO A 336 -5.36 8.98 27.87
CA PRO A 336 -6.22 9.42 28.97
C PRO A 336 -6.88 10.77 28.70
N LEU A 337 -8.21 10.83 28.83
CA LEU A 337 -9.01 12.04 28.54
C LEU A 337 -8.58 13.23 29.41
N GLU A 338 -8.42 13.00 30.72
CA GLU A 338 -8.11 14.03 31.72
C GLU A 338 -6.86 14.88 31.42
N PHE A 339 -5.84 14.28 30.81
CA PHE A 339 -4.56 14.94 30.51
C PHE A 339 -4.52 15.55 29.11
N ASN A 340 -5.58 15.34 28.33
CA ASN A 340 -5.72 15.78 26.93
C ASN A 340 -6.93 16.70 26.72
N LYS A 341 -7.50 17.29 27.80
CA LYS A 341 -8.69 18.19 27.81
C LYS A 341 -8.70 19.28 26.73
N GLY A 342 -7.53 19.84 26.40
CA GLY A 342 -7.38 20.87 25.37
C GLY A 342 -7.46 20.39 23.91
N GLN A 343 -7.47 19.08 23.66
CA GLN A 343 -7.66 18.53 22.31
C GLN A 343 -9.14 18.56 21.89
N LEU A 344 -9.41 18.64 20.58
CA LEU A 344 -10.72 18.27 20.03
C LEU A 344 -10.92 16.76 20.15
N MET A 345 -12.16 16.30 20.37
CA MET A 345 -12.48 14.87 20.44
C MET A 345 -12.06 14.10 19.19
N THR A 346 -12.12 14.72 18.01
CA THR A 346 -11.61 14.19 16.74
C THR A 346 -10.08 14.07 16.73
N LYS A 347 -9.37 15.14 17.13
CA LYS A 347 -7.90 15.14 17.24
C LYS A 347 -7.40 14.11 18.26
N TRP A 348 -8.18 13.86 19.33
CA TRP A 348 -7.95 12.86 20.36
C TRP A 348 -8.23 11.43 19.87
N SER A 349 -9.35 11.17 19.17
CA SER A 349 -9.68 9.82 18.69
C SER A 349 -8.66 9.29 17.67
N GLU A 350 -8.13 10.17 16.81
CA GLU A 350 -7.03 9.83 15.88
C GLU A 350 -5.73 9.42 16.59
N ARG A 351 -5.60 9.59 17.91
CA ARG A 351 -4.42 9.13 18.68
C ARG A 351 -4.51 7.70 19.16
N ILE A 352 -5.70 7.08 19.11
CA ILE A 352 -5.83 5.63 19.33
C ILE A 352 -5.02 4.85 18.29
N ARG A 353 -4.94 5.36 17.04
CA ARG A 353 -4.10 4.84 15.94
C ARG A 353 -2.66 4.54 16.34
N LEU A 354 -2.03 5.35 17.21
CA LEU A 354 -0.60 5.24 17.53
C LEU A 354 -0.18 3.87 18.08
N GLY A 355 -1.07 3.15 18.76
CA GLY A 355 -0.78 1.80 19.28
C GLY A 355 -1.12 0.65 18.32
N PHE A 356 -1.89 0.95 17.26
CA PHE A 356 -2.22 0.04 16.16
C PHE A 356 -1.24 0.15 14.98
N SER A 357 -0.34 1.13 14.96
CA SER A 357 0.60 1.30 13.85
C SER A 357 1.60 0.15 13.73
N ASN A 358 1.70 -0.38 12.50
CA ASN A 358 2.59 -1.47 12.14
C ASN A 358 4.04 -1.09 12.44
N SER A 359 4.69 -1.87 13.29
CA SER A 359 5.99 -1.52 13.90
C SER A 359 6.74 -2.75 14.40
N VAL A 360 8.07 -2.70 14.33
CA VAL A 360 8.97 -3.65 14.99
C VAL A 360 9.39 -3.02 16.33
N PRO A 361 9.33 -3.73 17.47
CA PRO A 361 9.83 -3.19 18.74
C PRO A 361 11.35 -3.06 18.67
N GLY A 362 11.86 -1.85 18.81
CA GLY A 362 13.26 -1.56 19.05
C GLY A 362 13.63 -1.69 20.54
N PRO A 363 14.77 -1.11 20.96
CA PRO A 363 15.17 -1.09 22.36
C PRO A 363 14.11 -0.47 23.28
N ARG A 364 13.92 -1.07 24.46
CA ARG A 364 13.13 -0.49 25.55
C ARG A 364 14.00 0.46 26.41
N LEU A 365 13.45 1.60 26.77
CA LEU A 365 14.04 2.52 27.74
C LEU A 365 13.82 2.01 29.16
N ASP A 366 14.83 2.14 30.01
CA ASP A 366 14.81 1.60 31.37
C ASP A 366 13.95 2.44 32.34
N SER A 367 13.75 3.74 32.07
CA SER A 367 12.80 4.62 32.77
C SER A 367 12.24 5.71 31.85
N ARG A 368 11.19 6.42 32.31
CA ARG A 368 10.64 7.60 31.63
C ARG A 368 11.61 8.79 31.58
N GLU A 369 12.57 8.86 32.51
CA GLU A 369 13.51 9.98 32.65
C GLU A 369 14.54 10.03 31.51
N LEU A 370 14.70 8.91 30.79
CA LEU A 370 15.50 8.83 29.56
C LEU A 370 14.81 9.49 28.35
N ILE A 371 13.55 9.92 28.50
CA ILE A 371 12.81 10.74 27.54
C ILE A 371 12.94 12.21 27.98
N ILE A 372 13.77 12.96 27.27
CA ILE A 372 14.15 14.34 27.60
C ILE A 372 13.34 15.32 26.75
N ASP A 373 12.79 16.37 27.35
CA ASP A 373 12.10 17.44 26.61
C ASP A 373 13.12 18.34 25.88
N GLU A 374 12.86 18.64 24.61
CA GLU A 374 13.70 19.47 23.72
C GLU A 374 12.79 20.55 23.07
N PRO A 375 13.11 21.85 23.18
CA PRO A 375 12.20 22.92 22.77
C PRO A 375 12.16 23.09 21.24
N ASP A 376 10.97 23.07 20.63
CA ASP A 376 10.77 23.39 19.21
C ASP A 376 11.40 24.74 18.84
N ILE A 377 12.05 24.79 17.67
CA ILE A 377 12.66 26.00 17.12
C ILE A 377 11.57 26.74 16.33
N PHE A 378 11.34 28.02 16.65
CA PHE A 378 10.38 28.85 15.94
C PHE A 378 11.07 29.96 15.13
N SER A 379 10.51 30.28 13.97
CA SER A 379 10.89 31.50 13.24
C SER A 379 10.48 32.76 14.00
N ASN A 380 11.15 33.88 13.73
CA ASN A 380 10.86 35.18 14.34
C ASN A 380 10.48 36.22 13.26
N PRO A 381 9.37 36.03 12.53
CA PRO A 381 9.02 36.85 11.37
C PRO A 381 8.43 38.21 11.79
N THR A 382 8.68 39.25 11.00
CA THR A 382 8.07 40.56 11.26
C THR A 382 6.62 40.59 10.76
N GLY A 383 5.68 40.88 11.66
CA GLY A 383 4.25 41.06 11.33
C GLY A 383 3.47 39.78 10.95
N LYS A 384 4.07 38.59 11.09
CA LYS A 384 3.42 37.29 10.83
C LYS A 384 3.40 36.44 12.11
N ALA A 385 2.64 35.34 12.09
CA ALA A 385 2.74 34.31 13.14
C ALA A 385 4.05 33.51 12.95
N PRO A 386 4.71 33.07 14.04
CA PRO A 386 5.90 32.23 13.96
C PRO A 386 5.57 30.84 13.41
N SER A 387 6.43 30.33 12.52
CA SER A 387 6.43 28.94 12.06
C SER A 387 7.25 28.10 13.04
N ASP A 388 6.75 26.92 13.42
CA ASP A 388 7.64 25.86 13.89
C ASP A 388 8.60 25.49 12.73
N MET A 389 9.87 25.30 13.04
CA MET A 389 10.96 24.96 12.11
C MET A 389 11.49 23.54 12.34
N THR A 390 10.97 22.83 13.34
CA THR A 390 11.37 21.48 13.77
C THR A 390 10.21 20.48 13.91
N ASP A 391 8.96 20.89 13.66
CA ASP A 391 7.73 20.10 13.87
C ASP A 391 7.90 18.64 13.45
N GLY A 392 7.83 17.74 14.44
CA GLY A 392 7.88 16.30 14.21
C GLY A 392 9.27 15.66 14.36
N CYS A 393 10.38 16.39 14.44
CA CYS A 393 11.73 15.79 14.52
C CYS A 393 12.50 16.09 15.82
N GLY A 394 12.67 15.04 16.64
CA GLY A 394 13.45 15.03 17.87
C GLY A 394 14.81 14.35 17.68
N PHE A 395 15.45 13.93 18.78
CA PHE A 395 16.77 13.28 18.73
C PHE A 395 16.84 11.90 19.41
N ILE A 396 17.82 11.11 19.01
CA ILE A 396 18.14 9.81 19.62
C ILE A 396 19.66 9.63 19.77
N SER A 397 20.07 8.98 20.86
CA SER A 397 21.48 8.71 21.15
C SER A 397 22.09 7.66 20.22
N ILE A 398 23.43 7.70 20.08
CA ILE A 398 24.17 6.78 19.23
C ILE A 398 24.06 5.33 19.76
N SER A 399 24.03 5.09 21.08
CA SER A 399 23.91 3.74 21.65
C SER A 399 22.60 3.04 21.29
N LEU A 400 21.48 3.79 21.28
CA LEU A 400 20.20 3.28 20.80
C LEU A 400 20.22 3.04 19.27
N LEU A 401 20.81 3.93 18.48
CA LEU A 401 20.93 3.73 17.03
C LEU A 401 21.81 2.52 16.66
N CYS A 402 22.89 2.27 17.40
CA CYS A 402 23.71 1.07 17.24
C CYS A 402 22.92 -0.20 17.59
N SER A 403 22.17 -0.18 18.70
CA SER A 403 21.30 -1.29 19.11
C SER A 403 20.27 -1.64 18.02
N ILE A 404 19.68 -0.61 17.38
CA ILE A 404 18.74 -0.75 16.26
C ILE A 404 19.43 -1.29 14.99
N PHE A 405 20.64 -0.80 14.69
CA PHE A 405 21.46 -1.23 13.56
C PHE A 405 21.81 -2.72 13.64
N ASP A 406 22.25 -3.19 14.82
CA ASP A 406 22.58 -4.59 15.09
C ASP A 406 21.31 -5.47 15.04
N GLN A 407 20.25 -5.07 15.77
CA GLN A 407 18.98 -5.80 15.84
C GLN A 407 18.36 -6.05 14.45
N LEU A 408 18.39 -5.03 13.58
CA LEU A 408 17.78 -5.13 12.24
C LEU A 408 18.74 -5.67 11.17
N SER A 409 20.03 -5.80 11.48
CA SER A 409 21.13 -6.11 10.54
C SER A 409 21.19 -5.14 9.34
N LEU A 410 21.25 -3.83 9.61
CA LEU A 410 21.22 -2.79 8.57
C LEU A 410 22.57 -2.68 7.82
N GLY A 411 22.54 -2.18 6.57
CA GLY A 411 23.75 -1.97 5.76
C GLY A 411 24.59 -0.75 6.18
N SER A 412 24.03 0.15 6.97
CA SER A 412 24.69 1.35 7.51
C SER A 412 23.94 1.84 8.75
N LEU A 413 24.64 2.43 9.72
CA LEU A 413 24.00 3.09 10.87
C LEU A 413 23.05 4.19 10.38
N PRO A 414 21.75 4.16 10.73
CA PRO A 414 20.79 5.15 10.24
C PRO A 414 21.00 6.52 10.89
N THR A 415 20.80 7.58 10.10
CA THR A 415 20.82 8.97 10.55
C THR A 415 19.54 9.34 11.27
N ALA A 416 18.40 8.79 10.83
CA ALA A 416 17.11 9.02 11.46
C ALA A 416 16.22 7.77 11.42
N ILE A 417 15.26 7.71 12.34
CA ILE A 417 14.25 6.66 12.41
C ILE A 417 12.85 7.29 12.53
N GLN A 418 11.85 6.70 11.89
CA GLN A 418 10.45 7.02 12.16
C GLN A 418 9.94 6.11 13.26
N PHE A 419 9.40 6.70 14.33
CA PHE A 419 9.12 6.01 15.59
C PHE A 419 7.72 6.29 16.15
N ARG A 420 7.33 5.47 17.14
CA ARG A 420 6.35 5.82 18.18
C ARG A 420 6.94 5.40 19.53
N LEU A 421 6.77 6.22 20.56
CA LEU A 421 7.21 5.94 21.94
C LEU A 421 6.21 6.61 22.88
N ALA A 422 5.62 5.88 23.82
CA ALA A 422 4.50 6.36 24.63
C ALA A 422 3.46 7.16 23.78
N GLY A 423 3.39 8.48 23.99
CA GLY A 423 2.48 9.41 23.30
C GLY A 423 3.11 10.24 22.18
N TYR A 424 4.38 9.99 21.88
CA TYR A 424 5.18 10.73 20.92
C TYR A 424 5.13 10.05 19.53
N LYS A 425 4.97 10.86 18.48
CA LYS A 425 5.16 10.47 17.07
C LYS A 425 6.17 11.43 16.43
N GLY A 426 7.05 10.88 15.59
CA GLY A 426 7.70 11.65 14.54
C GLY A 426 8.91 10.94 13.93
N LEU A 427 9.93 11.73 13.60
CA LEU A 427 11.31 11.26 13.38
C LEU A 427 12.15 11.48 14.65
N LEU A 428 13.12 10.60 14.90
CA LEU A 428 14.26 10.90 15.77
C LEU A 428 15.53 10.90 14.93
N MET A 429 16.27 11.99 14.95
CA MET A 429 17.57 12.13 14.28
C MET A 429 18.72 11.85 15.25
N ARG A 430 19.81 11.29 14.74
CA ARG A 430 21.07 11.09 15.46
C ARG A 430 21.58 12.39 16.08
N ARG A 431 21.95 12.34 17.36
CA ARG A 431 22.62 13.44 18.08
C ARG A 431 24.03 13.02 18.51
N ASP A 432 25.03 13.78 18.05
CA ASP A 432 26.45 13.55 18.34
C ASP A 432 26.87 14.23 19.65
N GLU A 433 26.46 13.66 20.79
CA GLU A 433 26.93 14.14 22.10
C GLU A 433 28.34 13.66 22.44
N THR A 434 29.05 14.45 23.27
CA THR A 434 30.50 14.33 23.46
C THR A 434 30.92 13.94 24.88
N GLN A 435 29.98 13.74 25.82
CA GLN A 435 30.28 13.49 27.24
C GLN A 435 29.97 12.05 27.67
N ASP A 436 28.80 11.51 27.35
CA ASP A 436 28.45 10.10 27.53
C ASP A 436 28.07 9.49 26.17
N ARG A 437 28.58 8.30 25.88
CA ARG A 437 28.32 7.54 24.64
C ARG A 437 27.44 6.32 24.83
N GLU A 438 27.22 5.90 26.07
CA GLU A 438 26.40 4.74 26.42
C GLU A 438 24.96 5.16 26.77
N ALA A 439 24.78 6.38 27.30
CA ALA A 439 23.48 7.01 27.58
C ALA A 439 22.38 6.73 26.54
N LYS A 440 21.30 6.09 26.97
CA LYS A 440 20.15 5.68 26.12
C LYS A 440 19.07 6.78 26.02
N HIS A 441 19.47 8.00 25.69
CA HIS A 441 18.53 9.14 25.65
C HIS A 441 17.73 9.22 24.35
N VAL A 442 16.46 9.60 24.49
CA VAL A 442 15.59 10.07 23.42
C VAL A 442 15.13 11.49 23.78
N TRP A 443 15.36 12.45 22.90
CA TRP A 443 14.88 13.81 23.07
C TRP A 443 13.62 14.02 22.23
N VAL A 444 12.54 14.46 22.86
CA VAL A 444 11.24 14.67 22.22
C VAL A 444 10.84 16.14 22.25
N ARG A 445 10.20 16.61 21.17
CA ARG A 445 9.71 17.98 21.07
C ARG A 445 8.23 18.12 21.46
N PRO A 446 7.78 19.29 21.95
CA PRO A 446 6.35 19.58 22.13
C PRO A 446 5.50 19.26 20.89
N SER A 447 5.98 19.59 19.69
CA SER A 447 5.38 19.24 18.39
C SER A 447 5.13 17.73 18.23
N GLN A 448 6.06 16.88 18.68
CA GLN A 448 5.95 15.42 18.65
C GLN A 448 4.96 14.85 19.68
N THR A 449 4.57 15.62 20.69
CA THR A 449 3.74 15.17 21.82
C THR A 449 2.27 15.11 21.41
N LYS A 450 1.82 13.95 20.89
CA LYS A 450 0.45 13.79 20.39
C LYS A 450 -0.53 13.22 21.46
N ILE A 451 -0.04 12.54 22.50
CA ILE A 451 -0.77 12.13 23.72
C ILE A 451 0.03 12.56 24.96
N ARG A 452 -0.65 13.11 25.97
CA ARG A 452 -0.07 13.40 27.30
C ARG A 452 -0.53 12.38 28.35
N TYR A 453 0.38 12.01 29.26
CA TYR A 453 0.13 11.13 30.41
C TYR A 453 0.50 11.82 31.73
N PRO A 454 -0.16 11.51 32.86
CA PRO A 454 0.20 12.03 34.18
C PRO A 454 1.68 11.86 34.49
N GLN A 455 2.31 12.81 35.19
CA GLN A 455 3.75 12.75 35.50
C GLN A 455 4.08 11.66 36.52
N GLU A 456 3.22 11.47 37.53
CA GLU A 456 3.32 10.43 38.56
C GLU A 456 2.95 9.02 38.06
N PHE A 457 2.50 8.89 36.80
CA PHE A 457 2.11 7.61 36.22
C PHE A 457 3.33 6.90 35.61
N GLU A 458 3.68 5.77 36.22
CA GLU A 458 4.64 4.81 35.68
C GLU A 458 4.14 4.30 34.32
N LEU A 459 4.94 4.50 33.28
CA LEU A 459 4.58 4.08 31.93
C LEU A 459 4.71 2.57 31.79
N ASP A 460 3.67 1.91 31.28
CA ASP A 460 3.68 0.49 30.95
C ASP A 460 4.93 0.16 30.09
N PRO A 461 5.64 -0.96 30.31
CA PRO A 461 6.79 -1.37 29.49
C PRO A 461 6.56 -1.34 27.97
N ALA A 462 5.31 -1.46 27.49
CA ALA A 462 4.96 -1.31 26.08
C ALA A 462 5.00 0.15 25.58
N MET A 463 4.86 1.14 26.47
CA MET A 463 5.01 2.57 26.19
C MET A 463 6.47 3.02 26.25
N LEU A 464 7.31 2.37 27.07
CA LEU A 464 8.76 2.60 27.13
C LEU A 464 9.54 1.86 26.02
N THR A 465 8.87 0.99 25.24
CA THR A 465 9.46 0.33 24.07
C THR A 465 9.43 1.27 22.87
N LEU A 466 10.57 1.45 22.21
CA LEU A 466 10.69 2.30 21.02
C LEU A 466 10.17 1.56 19.77
N ASP A 467 8.96 1.87 19.32
CA ASP A 467 8.33 1.21 18.18
C ASP A 467 8.88 1.78 16.85
N LEU A 468 9.56 0.95 16.07
CA LEU A 468 10.23 1.32 14.82
C LEU A 468 9.30 1.10 13.61
N LEU A 469 9.10 2.14 12.80
CA LEU A 469 8.25 2.08 11.59
C LEU A 469 9.07 2.06 10.30
N ARG A 470 10.10 2.91 10.22
CA ARG A 470 10.99 3.08 9.05
C ARG A 470 12.37 3.57 9.51
N THR A 471 13.41 3.27 8.75
CA THR A 471 14.78 3.76 8.95
C THR A 471 15.21 4.68 7.81
N SER A 472 16.13 5.62 8.04
CA SER A 472 16.58 6.58 7.01
C SER A 472 17.31 5.88 5.86
N HIS A 473 16.71 5.93 4.67
CA HIS A 473 17.25 5.36 3.44
C HIS A 473 17.03 6.32 2.28
N MET A 474 18.03 6.47 1.40
CA MET A 474 17.97 7.29 0.20
C MET A 474 17.79 6.42 -1.04
N THR A 475 16.69 6.60 -1.77
CA THR A 475 16.48 6.00 -3.09
C THR A 475 17.05 6.95 -4.15
N THR A 476 17.74 6.44 -5.18
CA THR A 476 18.24 7.25 -6.30
C THR A 476 17.51 6.92 -7.60
N ASN A 477 17.69 7.74 -8.64
CA ASN A 477 17.10 7.58 -9.97
C ASN A 477 15.55 7.54 -9.90
N CYS A 478 14.97 8.49 -9.17
CA CYS A 478 13.55 8.52 -8.85
C CYS A 478 12.65 8.77 -10.07
N SER A 479 11.43 8.25 -9.98
CA SER A 479 10.34 8.50 -10.94
C SER A 479 9.47 9.62 -10.41
N ILE A 480 8.99 10.51 -11.27
CA ILE A 480 8.09 11.60 -10.87
C ILE A 480 6.63 11.30 -11.19
N SER A 481 5.74 11.73 -10.30
CA SER A 481 4.30 11.56 -10.45
C SER A 481 3.75 12.48 -11.56
N ASN A 482 2.61 12.11 -12.14
CA ASN A 482 1.93 12.96 -13.14
C ASN A 482 1.58 14.35 -12.58
N ASP A 483 1.35 14.44 -11.27
CA ASP A 483 1.11 15.69 -10.55
C ASP A 483 2.36 16.59 -10.53
N ILE A 484 3.53 16.04 -10.22
CA ILE A 484 4.82 16.75 -10.32
C ILE A 484 5.11 17.18 -11.78
N VAL A 485 4.82 16.32 -12.77
CA VAL A 485 4.98 16.67 -14.20
C VAL A 485 4.09 17.85 -14.61
N ILE A 486 2.85 17.93 -14.09
CA ILE A 486 1.94 19.05 -14.31
C ILE A 486 2.49 20.33 -13.67
N ASN A 487 2.91 20.27 -12.40
CA ASN A 487 3.47 21.43 -11.70
C ASN A 487 4.71 21.98 -12.43
N LEU A 488 5.70 21.13 -12.74
CA LEU A 488 6.92 21.54 -13.43
C LEU A 488 6.63 22.22 -14.78
N ALA A 489 5.65 21.73 -15.53
CA ALA A 489 5.29 22.29 -16.84
C ALA A 489 4.57 23.64 -16.73
N GLU A 490 3.58 23.78 -15.83
CA GLU A 490 2.87 25.05 -15.62
C GLU A 490 3.79 26.11 -14.95
N ASN A 491 4.84 25.68 -14.22
CA ASN A 491 5.94 26.51 -13.70
C ASN A 491 7.14 26.69 -14.67
N GLY A 492 6.92 26.52 -15.98
CA GLY A 492 7.81 27.00 -17.04
C GLY A 492 8.67 25.95 -17.76
N VAL A 493 8.70 24.68 -17.32
CA VAL A 493 9.51 23.65 -17.99
C VAL A 493 8.92 23.28 -19.37
N PRO A 494 9.66 23.44 -20.48
CA PRO A 494 9.12 23.21 -21.83
C PRO A 494 8.66 21.76 -22.07
N HIS A 495 7.49 21.60 -22.70
CA HIS A 495 6.88 20.28 -22.94
C HIS A 495 7.76 19.28 -23.69
N ASN A 496 8.66 19.76 -24.55
CA ASN A 496 9.60 18.92 -25.27
C ASN A 496 10.64 18.24 -24.36
N VAL A 497 10.95 18.81 -23.19
CA VAL A 497 11.87 18.20 -22.21
C VAL A 497 11.27 16.89 -21.68
N PHE A 498 10.02 16.91 -21.22
CA PHE A 498 9.35 15.70 -20.74
C PHE A 498 9.13 14.66 -21.86
N VAL A 499 8.86 15.11 -23.09
CA VAL A 499 8.79 14.22 -24.27
C VAL A 499 10.15 13.58 -24.59
N GLN A 500 11.26 14.30 -24.37
CA GLN A 500 12.60 13.75 -24.49
C GLN A 500 12.91 12.76 -23.35
N LEU A 501 12.62 13.10 -22.10
CA LEU A 501 12.79 12.19 -20.94
C LEU A 501 11.98 10.89 -21.11
N LEU A 502 10.73 10.99 -21.56
CA LEU A 502 9.89 9.83 -21.89
C LEU A 502 10.53 8.95 -22.97
N ARG A 503 11.08 9.54 -24.03
CA ARG A 503 11.76 8.82 -25.13
C ARG A 503 13.05 8.16 -24.67
N THR A 504 13.93 8.89 -24.01
CA THR A 504 15.21 8.36 -23.48
C THR A 504 14.93 7.21 -22.52
N SER A 505 14.04 7.41 -21.55
CA SER A 505 13.72 6.40 -20.55
C SER A 505 12.92 5.20 -21.11
N LEU A 506 12.26 5.34 -22.27
CA LEU A 506 11.73 4.21 -23.03
C LEU A 506 12.85 3.46 -23.78
N ALA A 507 13.75 4.18 -24.44
CA ALA A 507 14.86 3.60 -25.19
C ALA A 507 15.83 2.82 -24.29
N GLU A 508 16.17 3.35 -23.11
CA GLU A 508 16.97 2.67 -22.08
C GLU A 508 16.33 1.35 -21.62
N LEU A 509 15.03 1.38 -21.32
CA LEU A 509 14.27 0.19 -20.90
C LEU A 509 14.26 -0.89 -21.99
N VAL A 510 14.05 -0.49 -23.25
CA VAL A 510 14.08 -1.39 -24.40
C VAL A 510 15.49 -1.94 -24.62
N LEU A 511 16.51 -1.09 -24.64
CA LEU A 511 17.90 -1.46 -24.88
C LEU A 511 18.42 -2.43 -23.81
N GLY A 512 18.19 -2.12 -22.52
CA GLY A 512 18.62 -2.95 -21.40
C GLY A 512 18.00 -4.36 -21.39
N LEU A 513 16.80 -4.51 -21.95
CA LEU A 513 16.09 -5.79 -22.05
C LEU A 513 16.18 -6.47 -23.44
N THR A 514 16.87 -5.87 -24.42
CA THR A 514 17.07 -6.44 -25.77
C THR A 514 18.54 -6.52 -26.22
N THR A 515 19.47 -6.02 -25.40
CA THR A 515 20.92 -6.20 -25.59
C THR A 515 21.34 -7.54 -24.99
N TRP A 516 21.44 -8.56 -25.84
CA TRP A 516 21.82 -9.92 -25.47
C TRP A 516 23.00 -10.46 -26.31
N GLU A 517 23.68 -9.59 -27.03
CA GLU A 517 24.82 -9.89 -27.91
C GLU A 517 26.08 -9.18 -27.39
N GLY A 518 27.25 -9.85 -27.47
CA GLY A 518 28.54 -9.32 -27.02
C GLY A 518 29.05 -9.87 -25.67
N PRO A 519 30.29 -9.53 -25.26
CA PRO A 519 30.87 -10.00 -24.00
C PRO A 519 30.04 -9.56 -22.79
N GLY A 520 29.76 -10.48 -21.86
CA GLY A 520 29.00 -10.20 -20.64
C GLY A 520 27.49 -9.94 -20.84
N ALA A 521 26.96 -9.94 -22.07
CA ALA A 521 25.59 -9.50 -22.33
C ALA A 521 24.49 -10.29 -21.60
N MET A 522 24.71 -11.57 -21.26
CA MET A 522 23.76 -12.34 -20.42
C MET A 522 23.70 -11.81 -18.98
N LEU A 523 24.82 -11.35 -18.41
CA LEU A 523 24.89 -10.79 -17.05
C LEU A 523 24.20 -9.42 -16.99
N GLU A 524 24.44 -8.56 -17.96
CA GLU A 524 23.77 -7.25 -18.01
C GLU A 524 22.28 -7.38 -18.33
N LEU A 525 21.88 -8.32 -19.20
CA LEU A 525 20.47 -8.68 -19.36
C LEU A 525 19.84 -9.17 -18.05
N TRP A 526 20.52 -10.07 -17.31
CA TRP A 526 20.05 -10.55 -16.00
C TRP A 526 19.88 -9.37 -15.01
N LYS A 527 20.86 -8.45 -14.93
CA LYS A 527 20.78 -7.26 -14.07
C LYS A 527 19.62 -6.33 -14.45
N ASN A 528 19.39 -6.13 -15.75
CA ASN A 528 18.29 -5.29 -16.23
C ASN A 528 16.92 -5.96 -16.00
N VAL A 529 16.83 -7.29 -16.10
CA VAL A 529 15.62 -8.06 -15.75
C VAL A 529 15.36 -8.05 -14.24
N GLU A 530 16.39 -8.19 -13.40
CA GLU A 530 16.29 -8.06 -11.94
C GLU A 530 15.74 -6.69 -11.54
N ARG A 531 16.37 -5.62 -12.06
CA ARG A 531 15.99 -4.22 -11.82
C ARG A 531 14.59 -3.90 -12.34
N ALA A 532 14.23 -4.41 -13.52
CA ALA A 532 12.88 -4.24 -14.06
C ALA A 532 11.84 -5.01 -13.24
N GLY A 533 12.14 -6.25 -12.81
CA GLY A 533 11.20 -7.10 -12.07
C GLY A 533 11.11 -6.83 -10.56
N GLY A 534 12.10 -6.17 -9.96
CA GLY A 534 12.24 -6.05 -8.50
C GLY A 534 12.48 -7.40 -7.81
N VAL A 535 13.02 -8.39 -8.55
CA VAL A 535 12.86 -9.82 -8.20
C VAL A 535 13.47 -10.16 -6.84
N LEU A 536 14.72 -9.77 -6.58
CA LEU A 536 15.40 -10.09 -5.33
C LEU A 536 14.79 -9.36 -4.13
N VAL A 537 14.35 -8.12 -4.34
CA VAL A 537 13.70 -7.32 -3.30
C VAL A 537 12.34 -7.94 -2.93
N GLY A 538 11.54 -8.31 -3.93
CA GLY A 538 10.26 -8.99 -3.74
C GLY A 538 10.41 -10.39 -3.10
N ARG A 539 11.45 -11.16 -3.44
CA ARG A 539 11.79 -12.42 -2.75
C ARG A 539 12.04 -12.16 -1.25
N ARG A 540 12.89 -11.17 -0.92
CA ARG A 540 13.20 -10.78 0.48
C ARG A 540 11.98 -10.25 1.24
N ALA A 541 11.10 -9.48 0.60
CA ALA A 541 9.87 -8.99 1.22
C ALA A 541 8.89 -10.13 1.55
N ARG A 542 8.72 -11.12 0.65
CA ARG A 542 7.92 -12.32 0.91
C ARG A 542 8.50 -13.21 2.02
N ALA A 543 9.83 -13.31 2.12
CA ALA A 543 10.51 -14.06 3.18
C ALA A 543 10.49 -13.35 4.56
N ALA A 544 10.19 -12.05 4.62
CA ALA A 544 10.28 -11.24 5.84
C ALA A 544 9.05 -10.33 6.03
N VAL A 545 7.84 -10.88 5.80
CA VAL A 545 6.57 -10.13 5.73
C VAL A 545 6.39 -9.12 6.87
N GLY A 546 6.65 -9.53 8.12
CA GLY A 546 6.45 -8.70 9.31
C GLY A 546 7.51 -7.61 9.55
N GLU A 547 8.62 -7.61 8.80
CA GLU A 547 9.80 -6.75 9.02
C GLU A 547 10.25 -5.99 7.76
N ALA A 548 9.71 -6.34 6.59
CA ALA A 548 10.11 -5.83 5.28
C ALA A 548 10.21 -4.29 5.24
N ARG A 549 9.16 -3.60 5.70
CA ARG A 549 9.07 -2.13 5.69
C ARG A 549 10.14 -1.44 6.54
N VAL A 550 10.47 -1.98 7.72
CA VAL A 550 11.50 -1.40 8.61
C VAL A 550 12.91 -1.57 8.00
N ARG A 551 13.14 -2.67 7.26
CA ARG A 551 14.36 -2.91 6.47
C ARG A 551 14.36 -2.27 5.07
N GLY A 552 13.30 -1.53 4.69
CA GLY A 552 13.17 -0.93 3.35
C GLY A 552 12.97 -1.93 2.20
N TYR A 553 12.68 -3.20 2.50
CA TYR A 553 12.31 -4.21 1.49
C TYR A 553 10.90 -3.91 0.96
N ARG A 554 10.70 -4.16 -0.34
CA ARG A 554 9.49 -3.82 -1.09
C ARG A 554 8.99 -5.02 -1.91
N THR A 555 7.69 -5.13 -2.12
CA THR A 555 7.05 -6.40 -2.50
C THR A 555 6.73 -6.52 -4.00
N ARG A 556 6.71 -5.41 -4.75
CA ARG A 556 6.33 -5.40 -6.17
C ARG A 556 7.52 -5.01 -7.06
N SER A 557 7.32 -4.99 -8.39
CA SER A 557 8.34 -4.43 -9.28
C SER A 557 8.36 -2.89 -9.17
N PRO A 558 9.51 -2.20 -9.33
CA PRO A 558 9.58 -0.75 -9.09
C PRO A 558 8.54 0.06 -9.86
N ASP A 559 8.32 -0.27 -11.14
CA ASP A 559 7.29 0.42 -11.92
C ASP A 559 5.86 0.13 -11.42
N GLU A 560 5.61 -0.96 -10.68
CA GLU A 560 4.30 -1.32 -10.09
C GLU A 560 4.09 -0.72 -8.70
N GLU A 561 5.14 -0.22 -8.04
CA GLU A 561 5.09 0.55 -6.77
C GLU A 561 4.82 2.04 -7.02
N GLU A 562 5.22 2.58 -8.17
CA GLU A 562 4.91 3.95 -8.61
C GLU A 562 3.41 4.20 -8.93
N LEU A 563 2.51 3.27 -8.59
CA LEU A 563 1.06 3.54 -8.47
C LEU A 563 0.64 3.86 -7.04
N ASP A 564 1.38 3.31 -6.09
CA ASP A 564 1.06 3.30 -4.68
C ASP A 564 1.82 4.42 -3.95
N GLN A 565 2.67 5.20 -4.62
CA GLN A 565 3.30 6.41 -4.02
C GLN A 565 2.32 7.55 -3.69
N ASN A 566 1.08 7.47 -4.17
CA ASN A 566 -0.05 8.30 -3.72
C ASN A 566 -0.92 7.56 -2.68
N GLU A 567 -0.67 6.28 -2.45
CA GLU A 567 -1.28 5.43 -1.42
C GLU A 567 -0.31 5.31 -0.19
N ASP A 568 1.00 5.61 -0.33
CA ASP A 568 2.09 5.55 0.68
C ASP A 568 1.83 6.36 1.98
N GLU A 569 1.03 7.43 1.93
CA GLU A 569 0.58 8.17 3.12
C GLU A 569 -0.62 7.48 3.83
N GLU A 570 -1.49 6.78 3.08
CA GLU A 570 -2.53 5.90 3.64
C GLU A 570 -1.90 4.58 4.15
N ASP A 571 -0.86 4.09 3.47
CA ASP A 571 -0.02 2.93 3.82
C ASP A 571 0.98 3.21 4.95
N GLU A 572 0.87 4.32 5.70
CA GLU A 572 1.55 4.44 6.99
C GLU A 572 1.17 3.28 7.95
N ASP A 573 0.08 2.54 7.67
CA ASP A 573 -0.27 1.26 8.30
C ASP A 573 -0.54 0.08 7.30
N GLY A 574 -0.11 0.18 6.03
CA GLY A 574 0.12 -0.93 5.07
C GLY A 574 -0.94 -2.05 4.93
N PHE A 575 -2.21 -1.75 4.65
CA PHE A 575 -3.33 -2.71 4.73
C PHE A 575 -3.77 -3.39 3.40
N ASP A 576 -2.82 -3.69 2.49
CA ASP A 576 -3.10 -4.27 1.16
C ASP A 576 -3.50 -5.78 1.21
N ASP A 577 -4.78 -6.07 1.42
CA ASP A 577 -5.33 -7.44 1.46
C ASP A 577 -5.43 -8.11 0.08
N LYS A 578 -4.28 -8.49 -0.50
CA LYS A 578 -4.17 -9.33 -1.70
C LYS A 578 -4.00 -10.84 -1.42
N ILE A 579 -4.16 -11.27 -0.17
CA ILE A 579 -4.18 -12.69 0.26
C ILE A 579 -5.56 -13.02 0.83
N GLY A 580 -6.13 -14.16 0.44
CA GLY A 580 -7.40 -14.67 0.97
C GLY A 580 -7.84 -15.97 0.30
N GLY A 581 -8.25 -16.95 1.10
CA GLY A 581 -8.39 -18.35 0.76
C GLY A 581 -7.09 -19.13 1.02
N PRO A 582 -7.13 -20.36 1.58
CA PRO A 582 -5.96 -21.23 1.66
C PRO A 582 -5.53 -21.64 0.24
N ARG A 583 -4.44 -21.03 -0.24
CA ARG A 583 -3.90 -21.16 -1.60
C ARG A 583 -2.39 -20.92 -1.60
N SER A 584 -1.74 -21.28 -2.71
CA SER A 584 -0.36 -20.93 -3.00
C SER A 584 -0.09 -19.44 -2.78
N THR A 585 0.99 -19.12 -2.06
CA THR A 585 1.43 -17.75 -1.82
C THR A 585 1.70 -17.06 -3.15
N ALA A 586 1.04 -15.91 -3.35
CA ALA A 586 1.15 -15.15 -4.59
C ALA A 586 2.62 -14.87 -4.94
N TRP A 587 3.03 -15.35 -6.12
CA TRP A 587 4.38 -15.20 -6.67
C TRP A 587 5.50 -16.01 -5.99
N TRP A 588 5.18 -16.97 -5.13
CA TRP A 588 6.16 -17.97 -4.66
C TRP A 588 6.52 -18.97 -5.78
N THR A 589 7.75 -19.48 -5.77
CA THR A 589 8.27 -20.45 -6.76
C THR A 589 7.57 -21.80 -6.61
N ASP A 590 7.38 -22.56 -7.69
CA ASP A 590 7.06 -23.98 -7.53
C ASP A 590 8.32 -24.75 -7.11
N GLU A 591 8.44 -25.05 -5.83
CA GLU A 591 9.61 -25.73 -5.27
C GLU A 591 9.73 -27.21 -5.68
N ILE A 592 8.73 -27.77 -6.36
CA ILE A 592 8.81 -29.11 -6.96
C ILE A 592 9.39 -29.03 -8.39
N SER A 593 8.77 -28.31 -9.33
CA SER A 593 9.34 -28.16 -10.68
C SER A 593 10.52 -27.20 -10.79
N GLY A 594 10.78 -26.37 -9.77
CA GLY A 594 11.69 -25.22 -9.83
C GLY A 594 11.20 -24.06 -10.70
N CYS A 595 9.94 -24.06 -11.16
CA CYS A 595 9.42 -23.05 -12.07
C CYS A 595 9.01 -21.76 -11.30
N PRO A 596 9.59 -20.57 -11.62
CA PRO A 596 9.22 -19.32 -10.97
C PRO A 596 7.87 -18.75 -11.44
N SER A 597 7.22 -17.99 -10.55
CA SER A 597 5.87 -17.47 -10.78
C SER A 597 5.78 -16.13 -11.55
N THR A 598 6.83 -15.30 -11.58
CA THR A 598 6.88 -14.07 -12.41
C THR A 598 7.56 -14.34 -13.75
N LEU A 599 7.37 -13.45 -14.74
CA LEU A 599 8.07 -13.57 -16.03
C LEU A 599 9.56 -13.31 -15.84
N GLU A 600 9.88 -12.28 -15.06
CA GLU A 600 11.22 -11.77 -14.78
C GLU A 600 12.07 -12.80 -14.02
N ASP A 601 11.51 -13.46 -13.00
CA ASP A 601 12.18 -14.54 -12.26
C ASP A 601 12.36 -15.79 -13.16
N THR A 602 11.38 -16.11 -14.03
CA THR A 602 11.57 -17.18 -15.04
C THR A 602 12.77 -16.88 -15.95
N ILE A 603 12.91 -15.63 -16.40
CA ILE A 603 13.99 -15.20 -17.30
C ILE A 603 15.34 -15.30 -16.58
N MET A 604 15.42 -14.84 -15.32
CA MET A 604 16.64 -14.91 -14.52
C MET A 604 17.14 -16.36 -14.36
N VAL A 605 16.29 -17.28 -13.92
CA VAL A 605 16.67 -18.70 -13.72
C VAL A 605 17.10 -19.38 -15.04
N LEU A 606 16.49 -19.02 -16.17
CA LEU A 606 16.92 -19.53 -17.48
C LEU A 606 18.30 -18.97 -17.89
N LEU A 607 18.59 -17.69 -17.63
CA LEU A 607 19.90 -17.10 -17.89
C LEU A 607 20.98 -17.70 -16.96
N GLU A 608 20.66 -17.91 -15.68
CA GLU A 608 21.53 -18.57 -14.68
C GLU A 608 21.92 -20.00 -15.12
N ALA A 609 20.98 -20.74 -15.73
CA ALA A 609 21.21 -22.08 -16.27
C ALA A 609 21.95 -22.11 -17.63
N GLY A 610 22.30 -20.96 -18.21
CA GLY A 610 23.02 -20.86 -19.48
C GLY A 610 22.16 -20.94 -20.74
N PHE A 611 20.84 -20.71 -20.66
CA PHE A 611 19.99 -20.50 -21.84
C PHE A 611 20.16 -19.08 -22.39
N THR A 612 19.87 -18.87 -23.68
CA THR A 612 20.02 -17.55 -24.34
C THR A 612 18.79 -17.15 -25.16
N PRO A 613 18.42 -15.85 -25.26
CA PRO A 613 17.33 -15.39 -26.13
C PRO A 613 17.51 -15.68 -27.64
N GLN A 614 18.73 -16.03 -28.07
CA GLN A 614 19.07 -16.44 -29.43
C GLN A 614 18.71 -17.91 -29.72
N THR A 615 18.84 -18.80 -28.73
CA THR A 615 18.70 -20.26 -28.93
C THR A 615 17.48 -20.87 -28.26
N THR A 616 16.84 -20.16 -27.31
CA THR A 616 15.84 -20.76 -26.41
C THR A 616 14.46 -20.11 -26.60
N PRO A 617 13.51 -20.77 -27.30
CA PRO A 617 12.20 -20.18 -27.65
C PRO A 617 11.38 -19.67 -26.45
N ILE A 618 11.34 -20.42 -25.33
CA ILE A 618 10.61 -19.98 -24.13
C ILE A 618 11.23 -18.73 -23.50
N LEU A 619 12.56 -18.65 -23.40
CA LEU A 619 13.27 -17.50 -22.84
C LEU A 619 12.99 -16.24 -23.67
N ARG A 620 13.08 -16.38 -25.00
CA ARG A 620 12.79 -15.32 -25.96
C ARG A 620 11.35 -14.80 -25.85
N GLU A 621 10.34 -15.68 -25.77
CA GLU A 621 8.95 -15.25 -25.62
C GLU A 621 8.61 -14.73 -24.21
N LYS A 622 9.15 -15.33 -23.14
CA LYS A 622 9.01 -14.80 -21.77
C LYS A 622 9.59 -13.38 -21.69
N LEU A 623 10.78 -13.16 -22.27
CA LEU A 623 11.42 -11.85 -22.36
C LEU A 623 10.61 -10.88 -23.21
N LYS A 624 10.09 -11.30 -24.38
CA LYS A 624 9.15 -10.50 -25.18
C LYS A 624 7.93 -10.06 -24.36
N GLN A 625 7.32 -10.96 -23.61
CA GLN A 625 6.15 -10.67 -22.76
C GLN A 625 6.49 -9.72 -21.61
N SER A 626 7.67 -9.84 -20.99
CA SER A 626 8.15 -8.88 -19.99
C SER A 626 8.39 -7.50 -20.61
N VAL A 627 9.13 -7.42 -21.72
CA VAL A 627 9.42 -6.18 -22.44
C VAL A 627 8.14 -5.46 -22.88
N ILE A 628 7.19 -6.16 -23.51
CA ILE A 628 5.90 -5.58 -23.91
C ILE A 628 5.09 -5.13 -22.68
N LYS A 629 5.03 -5.92 -21.60
CA LYS A 629 4.37 -5.51 -20.34
C LYS A 629 4.98 -4.22 -19.78
N LYS A 630 6.31 -4.10 -19.81
CA LYS A 630 7.07 -2.95 -19.26
C LYS A 630 6.89 -1.70 -20.14
N ILE A 631 6.96 -1.83 -21.47
CA ILE A 631 6.63 -0.77 -22.44
C ILE A 631 5.18 -0.29 -22.23
N GLU A 632 4.20 -1.22 -22.22
CA GLU A 632 2.79 -0.86 -22.02
C GLU A 632 2.55 -0.18 -20.67
N ASN A 633 3.13 -0.68 -19.59
CA ASN A 633 2.97 -0.08 -18.26
C ASN A 633 3.51 1.35 -18.22
N LYS A 634 4.71 1.59 -18.77
CA LYS A 634 5.36 2.91 -18.78
C LYS A 634 4.60 3.91 -19.65
N LEU A 635 4.29 3.54 -20.90
CA LEU A 635 3.53 4.37 -21.83
C LEU A 635 2.06 4.56 -21.45
N LYS A 636 1.50 3.69 -20.60
CA LYS A 636 0.16 3.89 -20.00
C LYS A 636 0.19 4.89 -18.84
N LYS A 637 1.23 4.86 -18.01
CA LYS A 637 1.35 5.72 -16.82
C LYS A 637 1.90 7.11 -17.12
N LEU A 638 2.68 7.25 -18.20
CA LEU A 638 3.43 8.45 -18.58
C LEU A 638 4.54 8.83 -17.56
N ASN A 639 4.96 7.87 -16.72
CA ASN A 639 6.05 8.00 -15.77
C ASN A 639 7.41 7.74 -16.41
N PHE A 640 8.44 8.44 -15.94
CA PHE A 640 9.84 8.27 -16.33
C PHE A 640 10.74 8.60 -15.16
N ARG A 641 11.90 7.91 -15.10
CA ARG A 641 12.91 8.14 -14.08
C ARG A 641 13.86 9.25 -14.52
N ILE A 642 14.33 10.02 -13.55
CA ILE A 642 15.34 11.06 -13.72
C ILE A 642 16.58 10.59 -12.97
N GLU A 643 17.72 10.43 -13.64
CA GLU A 643 18.92 9.89 -12.99
C GLU A 643 19.51 10.88 -11.97
N GLU A 644 19.43 12.17 -12.28
CA GLU A 644 19.81 13.28 -11.42
C GLU A 644 18.72 13.59 -10.37
N SER A 645 18.29 12.57 -9.62
CA SER A 645 17.29 12.70 -8.54
C SER A 645 17.41 11.65 -7.43
N CYS A 646 16.91 11.99 -6.23
CA CYS A 646 16.80 11.07 -5.09
C CYS A 646 15.56 11.35 -4.21
N THR A 647 15.14 10.35 -3.43
CA THR A 647 14.16 10.51 -2.33
C THR A 647 14.75 10.04 -1.01
N ALA A 648 14.52 10.81 0.06
CA ALA A 648 14.89 10.46 1.43
C ALA A 648 13.99 11.21 2.44
N PHE A 649 14.10 10.90 3.74
CA PHE A 649 13.42 11.69 4.77
C PHE A 649 13.93 13.13 4.78
N ALA A 650 13.01 14.07 4.95
CA ALA A 650 13.35 15.44 5.35
C ALA A 650 13.67 15.48 6.86
N VAL A 651 14.72 16.20 7.24
CA VAL A 651 15.06 16.50 8.64
C VAL A 651 15.44 17.98 8.77
N PRO A 652 15.13 18.65 9.90
CA PRO A 652 15.56 20.02 10.12
C PRO A 652 17.05 20.08 10.47
N ASP A 653 17.70 21.18 10.12
CA ASP A 653 19.08 21.49 10.48
C ASP A 653 19.22 21.66 12.01
N PRO A 654 19.95 20.76 12.71
CA PRO A 654 20.09 20.78 14.16
C PRO A 654 21.14 21.78 14.66
N TYR A 655 21.86 22.47 13.76
CA TYR A 655 22.92 23.43 14.10
C TYR A 655 22.62 24.87 13.62
N GLY A 656 21.61 25.06 12.75
CA GLY A 656 21.20 26.39 12.26
C GLY A 656 22.24 27.05 11.36
N VAL A 657 22.83 26.27 10.46
CA VAL A 657 23.97 26.62 9.58
C VAL A 657 23.59 26.79 8.11
N LEU A 658 22.44 26.25 7.68
CA LEU A 658 21.89 26.43 6.32
C LEU A 658 21.11 27.75 6.19
N GLY A 659 21.30 28.49 5.11
CA GLY A 659 20.45 29.65 4.76
C GLY A 659 18.99 29.25 4.44
N PRO A 660 18.01 30.18 4.44
CA PRO A 660 16.58 29.85 4.36
C PRO A 660 16.13 28.97 3.18
N ASP A 661 16.64 29.23 1.97
CA ASP A 661 16.42 28.39 0.78
C ASP A 661 17.64 27.47 0.49
N GLU A 662 18.35 27.02 1.53
CA GLU A 662 19.45 26.05 1.42
C GLU A 662 19.10 24.69 2.06
N VAL A 663 19.60 23.63 1.43
CA VAL A 663 19.45 22.22 1.85
C VAL A 663 20.78 21.48 1.76
N GLN A 664 20.96 20.40 2.52
CA GLN A 664 22.05 19.44 2.28
C GLN A 664 21.50 18.08 1.83
N ILE A 665 22.09 17.53 0.77
CA ILE A 665 21.77 16.21 0.22
C ILE A 665 23.05 15.38 0.20
N LYS A 666 23.11 14.35 1.07
CA LYS A 666 24.28 13.45 1.18
C LYS A 666 23.86 12.00 1.36
N SER A 667 24.48 11.08 0.61
CA SER A 667 24.29 9.63 0.73
C SER A 667 25.40 8.98 1.56
N SER A 668 25.15 7.78 2.08
CA SER A 668 26.17 6.90 2.67
C SER A 668 27.12 6.26 1.63
N SER A 669 26.94 6.53 0.34
CA SER A 669 27.73 5.92 -0.74
C SER A 669 27.79 6.83 -1.97
N ARG A 670 28.78 6.61 -2.85
CA ARG A 670 28.88 7.33 -4.14
C ARG A 670 27.91 6.72 -5.17
N ASN A 671 26.61 7.03 -5.03
CA ASN A 671 25.52 6.50 -5.85
C ASN A 671 24.62 7.59 -6.46
N LEU A 672 24.90 8.87 -6.20
CA LEU A 672 24.18 10.00 -6.77
C LEU A 672 24.89 10.43 -8.06
N LYS A 673 24.16 10.56 -9.17
CA LYS A 673 24.73 11.01 -10.45
C LYS A 673 24.82 12.54 -10.47
N GLY A 674 26.03 13.09 -10.51
CA GLY A 674 26.26 14.53 -10.65
C GLY A 674 25.88 15.08 -12.03
N GLN A 675 25.81 16.40 -12.15
CA GLN A 675 25.54 17.07 -13.44
C GLN A 675 26.68 16.89 -14.47
N ASP A 676 27.87 16.52 -14.02
CA ASP A 676 29.02 16.07 -14.81
C ASP A 676 28.89 14.61 -15.29
N GLY A 677 27.86 13.88 -14.84
CA GLY A 677 27.64 12.47 -15.09
C GLY A 677 28.46 11.52 -14.19
N LEU A 678 29.26 12.03 -13.25
CA LEU A 678 30.06 11.21 -12.33
C LEU A 678 29.27 10.82 -11.08
N MET A 679 29.65 9.71 -10.46
CA MET A 679 29.02 9.25 -9.21
C MET A 679 29.63 9.96 -7.99
N THR A 680 28.80 10.73 -7.29
CA THR A 680 29.11 11.49 -6.06
C THR A 680 28.31 10.93 -4.87
N ASP A 681 28.74 11.25 -3.65
CA ASP A 681 27.98 11.05 -2.41
C ASP A 681 27.18 12.31 -2.01
N THR A 682 27.43 13.45 -2.66
CA THR A 682 26.97 14.79 -2.23
C THR A 682 26.54 15.62 -3.44
N ILE A 683 25.43 16.35 -3.32
CA ILE A 683 24.92 17.27 -4.36
C ILE A 683 25.10 18.73 -3.93
N LEU A 684 25.46 19.59 -4.90
CA LEU A 684 25.71 21.03 -4.72
C LEU A 684 25.07 21.81 -5.88
N GLY A 685 24.66 23.06 -5.61
CA GLY A 685 24.02 23.94 -6.61
C GLY A 685 22.50 23.84 -6.63
N ASP A 686 21.85 24.42 -7.65
CA ASP A 686 20.38 24.44 -7.78
C ASP A 686 19.78 23.03 -7.76
N VAL A 687 18.72 22.85 -6.97
CA VAL A 687 17.93 21.61 -6.88
C VAL A 687 16.44 21.94 -6.75
N LEU A 688 15.57 21.16 -7.39
CA LEU A 688 14.13 21.21 -7.16
C LEU A 688 13.77 20.22 -6.04
N ILE A 689 12.98 20.65 -5.07
CA ILE A 689 12.42 19.80 -4.01
C ILE A 689 10.89 19.77 -4.09
N THR A 690 10.29 18.61 -3.84
CA THR A 690 8.83 18.39 -3.87
C THR A 690 8.42 17.21 -3.00
N ARG A 691 7.17 17.25 -2.52
CA ARG A 691 6.48 16.12 -1.87
C ARG A 691 5.36 15.60 -2.80
N ASN A 692 4.78 14.43 -2.50
CA ASN A 692 3.46 14.03 -3.03
C ASN A 692 2.47 14.09 -1.85
N PRO A 693 1.18 14.46 -2.07
CA PRO A 693 0.59 14.89 -3.34
C PRO A 693 0.97 16.34 -3.71
N CYS A 694 1.38 16.56 -4.96
CA CYS A 694 1.70 17.88 -5.50
C CYS A 694 0.45 18.48 -6.19
N LYS A 695 -0.15 19.54 -5.63
CA LYS A 695 -1.44 20.10 -6.08
C LYS A 695 -1.49 21.63 -6.17
N ASN A 696 -0.73 22.37 -5.36
CA ASN A 696 -0.57 23.82 -5.49
C ASN A 696 0.61 24.17 -6.41
N PRO A 697 0.58 25.29 -7.17
CA PRO A 697 1.74 25.81 -7.89
C PRO A 697 3.04 25.87 -7.08
N CYS A 698 2.98 26.17 -5.77
CA CYS A 698 4.16 26.29 -4.90
C CYS A 698 4.73 24.95 -4.38
N ASP A 699 4.08 23.81 -4.65
CA ASP A 699 4.46 22.50 -4.05
C ASP A 699 5.79 21.93 -4.58
N VAL A 700 6.36 22.55 -5.63
CA VAL A 700 7.75 22.36 -6.06
C VAL A 700 8.51 23.67 -5.80
N ARG A 701 9.65 23.58 -5.12
CA ARG A 701 10.55 24.72 -4.88
C ARG A 701 11.94 24.46 -5.47
N LYS A 702 12.47 25.43 -6.22
CA LYS A 702 13.90 25.54 -6.54
C LYS A 702 14.60 26.17 -5.34
N VAL A 703 15.61 25.47 -4.84
CA VAL A 703 16.44 25.80 -3.68
C VAL A 703 17.90 25.46 -3.98
N LYS A 704 18.82 25.75 -3.07
CA LYS A 704 20.26 25.55 -3.26
C LYS A 704 20.80 24.42 -2.39
N ALA A 705 21.35 23.39 -3.00
CA ALA A 705 22.09 22.35 -2.31
C ALA A 705 23.49 22.86 -1.92
N VAL A 706 23.87 22.67 -0.66
CA VAL A 706 25.18 23.00 -0.08
C VAL A 706 25.67 21.87 0.82
N GLU A 707 26.98 21.80 1.08
CA GLU A 707 27.56 20.91 2.10
C GLU A 707 28.10 21.76 3.25
N HIS A 708 27.80 21.37 4.50
CA HIS A 708 28.36 22.01 5.68
C HIS A 708 29.05 20.99 6.60
N PRO A 709 30.30 21.22 7.08
CA PRO A 709 31.07 20.22 7.81
C PRO A 709 30.37 19.62 9.05
N LEU A 710 29.56 20.38 9.78
CA LEU A 710 28.80 19.86 10.92
C LEU A 710 27.71 18.85 10.51
N LEU A 711 27.12 19.03 9.32
CA LEU A 711 26.08 18.16 8.77
C LEU A 711 26.66 16.95 8.01
N SER A 712 27.99 16.84 7.86
CA SER A 712 28.66 15.80 7.05
C SER A 712 28.33 14.35 7.42
N LYS A 713 27.85 14.10 8.64
CA LYS A 713 27.42 12.79 9.15
C LYS A 713 25.94 12.48 8.91
N LEU A 714 25.15 13.48 8.51
CA LEU A 714 23.71 13.33 8.25
C LEU A 714 23.51 12.79 6.82
N ILE A 715 23.67 11.47 6.71
CA ILE A 715 23.64 10.72 5.44
C ILE A 715 22.29 10.02 5.24
N ASN A 716 21.90 9.82 3.98
CA ASN A 716 20.63 9.20 3.57
C ASN A 716 19.37 9.95 4.08
N VAL A 717 19.49 11.27 4.21
CA VAL A 717 18.43 12.24 4.52
C VAL A 717 18.61 13.48 3.65
N ILE A 718 17.59 14.34 3.58
CA ILE A 718 17.69 15.70 3.05
C ILE A 718 17.56 16.64 4.26
N VAL A 719 18.60 17.43 4.54
CA VAL A 719 18.59 18.42 5.63
C VAL A 719 17.99 19.73 5.12
N PHE A 720 17.00 20.26 5.84
CA PHE A 720 16.29 21.50 5.56
C PHE A 720 16.73 22.60 6.54
N SER A 721 16.85 23.84 6.08
CA SER A 721 17.15 24.97 6.96
C SER A 721 16.08 25.19 8.05
N THR A 722 16.55 25.57 9.23
CA THR A 722 15.74 26.07 10.36
C THR A 722 15.66 27.61 10.39
N ALA A 723 16.18 28.30 9.37
CA ALA A 723 16.11 29.76 9.21
C ALA A 723 14.99 30.21 8.25
N GLY A 724 14.67 31.51 8.28
CA GLY A 724 13.62 32.13 7.47
C GLY A 724 12.28 32.30 8.20
N ASP A 725 11.31 32.94 7.55
CA ASP A 725 9.99 33.24 8.11
C ASP A 725 9.09 31.99 8.29
N ARG A 726 9.25 30.99 7.40
CA ARG A 726 8.38 29.82 7.24
C ARG A 726 9.26 28.59 6.95
N ARG A 727 8.98 27.44 7.58
CA ARG A 727 9.74 26.20 7.29
C ARG A 727 9.59 25.83 5.82
N LEU A 728 10.72 25.58 5.14
CA LEU A 728 10.76 25.35 3.70
C LEU A 728 9.91 24.14 3.25
N ILE A 729 9.75 23.13 4.10
CA ILE A 729 8.89 21.95 3.81
C ILE A 729 7.38 22.25 3.82
N ASP A 730 6.92 23.33 4.46
CA ASP A 730 5.51 23.72 4.49
C ASP A 730 4.99 24.20 3.13
N PHE A 731 5.89 24.66 2.25
CA PHE A 731 5.56 24.91 0.85
C PHE A 731 5.23 23.63 0.07
N LEU A 732 5.75 22.48 0.49
CA LEU A 732 5.66 21.21 -0.25
C LEU A 732 4.37 20.45 0.13
N GLY A 733 3.21 21.07 -0.17
CA GLY A 733 1.90 20.55 0.21
C GLY A 733 1.68 20.51 1.72
N GLY A 734 2.21 21.47 2.48
CA GLY A 734 2.01 21.58 3.94
C GLY A 734 2.77 20.57 4.79
N GLY A 735 3.96 20.13 4.35
CA GLY A 735 4.71 19.05 5.01
C GLY A 735 5.33 19.39 6.38
N ASP A 736 5.78 18.36 7.09
CA ASP A 736 6.45 18.43 8.40
C ASP A 736 7.65 17.46 8.47
N TYR A 737 8.25 17.27 9.65
CA TYR A 737 9.37 16.35 9.85
C TYR A 737 8.98 15.12 10.71
N ASP A 738 7.71 14.72 10.72
CA ASP A 738 7.17 13.58 11.48
C ASP A 738 7.25 12.24 10.73
N GLY A 739 7.59 12.29 9.43
CA GLY A 739 7.83 11.14 8.57
C GLY A 739 7.94 11.41 7.07
N ASP A 740 7.96 12.68 6.63
CA ASP A 740 7.88 13.06 5.23
C ASP A 740 9.11 12.65 4.41
N ILE A 741 8.84 12.16 3.20
CA ILE A 741 9.84 11.80 2.19
C ILE A 741 9.78 12.84 1.06
N VAL A 742 10.87 13.57 0.89
CA VAL A 742 11.01 14.59 -0.15
C VAL A 742 11.74 14.00 -1.36
N THR A 743 11.28 14.37 -2.56
CA THR A 743 11.98 14.13 -3.83
C THR A 743 12.84 15.35 -4.14
N ALA A 744 14.14 15.15 -4.36
CA ALA A 744 15.08 16.16 -4.83
C ALA A 744 15.53 15.84 -6.26
N ILE A 745 15.59 16.85 -7.13
CA ILE A 745 15.87 16.72 -8.57
C ILE A 745 16.84 17.83 -9.00
N TRP A 746 18.04 17.47 -9.46
CA TRP A 746 19.07 18.41 -9.94
C TRP A 746 19.37 18.26 -11.44
N ALA A 747 18.43 17.68 -12.20
CA ALA A 747 18.52 17.57 -13.65
C ALA A 747 18.47 18.94 -14.35
N LEU A 748 19.58 19.34 -15.00
CA LEU A 748 19.75 20.66 -15.62
C LEU A 748 18.65 21.02 -16.66
N LEU A 749 18.12 20.02 -17.38
CA LEU A 749 17.03 20.20 -18.35
C LEU A 749 15.70 20.63 -17.70
N LEU A 750 15.50 20.34 -16.41
CA LEU A 750 14.34 20.79 -15.65
C LEU A 750 14.67 22.10 -14.90
N LEU A 751 15.84 22.15 -14.23
CA LEU A 751 16.30 23.32 -13.48
C LEU A 751 16.37 24.60 -14.33
N SER A 752 16.91 24.52 -15.55
CA SER A 752 17.24 25.71 -16.37
C SER A 752 16.02 26.55 -16.75
N SER A 753 14.83 25.95 -16.80
CA SER A 753 13.58 26.62 -17.23
C SER A 753 12.52 26.73 -16.12
N PHE A 754 12.72 26.06 -14.98
CA PHE A 754 11.78 26.12 -13.86
C PHE A 754 11.93 27.42 -13.06
N CYS A 755 10.80 28.09 -12.84
CA CYS A 755 10.66 29.26 -11.97
C CYS A 755 9.82 28.90 -10.74
N ASN A 756 10.19 29.43 -9.57
CA ASN A 756 9.33 29.32 -8.38
C ASN A 756 8.01 30.06 -8.64
N ALA A 757 6.88 29.41 -8.34
CA ALA A 757 5.58 30.06 -8.31
C ALA A 757 5.55 31.17 -7.26
N ASP A 758 4.76 32.21 -7.49
CA ASP A 758 4.56 33.32 -6.55
C ASP A 758 3.93 32.79 -5.25
N GLU A 759 4.58 33.08 -4.12
CA GLU A 759 4.26 32.52 -2.82
C GLU A 759 2.85 32.91 -2.32
N HIS A 760 2.23 33.98 -2.86
CA HIS A 760 0.84 34.31 -2.51
C HIS A 760 -0.14 33.21 -2.93
N LEU A 761 0.21 32.40 -3.94
CA LEU A 761 -0.60 31.25 -4.39
C LEU A 761 -0.64 30.11 -3.35
N SER A 762 0.29 30.11 -2.38
CA SER A 762 0.32 29.16 -1.26
C SER A 762 -0.47 29.62 -0.01
N ILE A 763 -1.02 30.83 -0.01
CA ILE A 763 -1.83 31.38 1.09
C ILE A 763 -3.25 30.83 1.00
N GLU A 764 -3.89 30.51 2.14
CA GLU A 764 -5.23 29.90 2.14
C GLU A 764 -6.29 30.85 1.51
N PRO A 765 -7.03 30.41 0.47
CA PRO A 765 -7.98 31.27 -0.24
C PRO A 765 -9.15 31.79 0.61
N ALA A 766 -9.42 33.09 0.49
CA ALA A 766 -10.45 33.80 1.26
C ALA A 766 -11.81 33.09 1.29
N GLY A 767 -12.40 32.98 2.49
CA GLY A 767 -13.66 32.29 2.71
C GLY A 767 -13.61 30.79 2.45
N LEU A 768 -12.48 30.11 2.75
CA LEU A 768 -12.45 28.65 2.77
C LEU A 768 -13.30 28.11 3.92
N ASP A 769 -13.20 28.68 5.13
CA ASP A 769 -14.01 28.28 6.30
C ASP A 769 -15.50 28.19 6.01
N ALA A 770 -16.04 29.12 5.22
CA ALA A 770 -17.45 29.15 4.83
C ALA A 770 -17.90 27.88 4.09
N CYS A 771 -16.99 27.13 3.46
CA CYS A 771 -17.24 25.86 2.78
C CYS A 771 -17.41 24.67 3.73
N PHE A 772 -17.02 24.81 5.01
CA PHE A 772 -16.95 23.72 5.98
C PHE A 772 -17.86 23.97 7.20
N GLU A 773 -18.27 22.87 7.83
CA GLU A 773 -18.71 22.79 9.22
C GLU A 773 -17.57 22.19 10.06
N ARG A 774 -17.58 22.37 11.38
CA ARG A 774 -16.56 21.81 12.27
C ARG A 774 -17.22 21.14 13.48
N ASP A 775 -16.93 19.87 13.72
CA ASP A 775 -17.18 19.26 15.02
C ASP A 775 -16.10 19.78 15.98
N ALA A 776 -16.50 20.66 16.90
CA ALA A 776 -15.62 21.47 17.72
C ALA A 776 -15.65 21.09 19.21
N GLU A 777 -16.31 19.97 19.57
CA GLU A 777 -16.32 19.45 20.94
C GLU A 777 -14.90 19.10 21.39
N LYS A 778 -14.44 19.73 22.46
CA LYS A 778 -13.17 19.39 23.12
C LYS A 778 -13.34 18.21 24.05
N VAL A 779 -12.21 17.62 24.42
CA VAL A 779 -12.15 16.58 25.46
C VAL A 779 -12.70 17.12 26.80
N SER A 780 -12.47 18.39 27.16
CA SER A 780 -13.14 19.03 28.32
C SER A 780 -14.66 18.93 28.27
N ASP A 781 -15.23 19.32 27.15
CA ASP A 781 -16.68 19.46 26.95
C ASP A 781 -17.34 18.08 26.88
N PHE A 782 -16.62 17.10 26.32
CA PHE A 782 -17.01 15.69 26.34
C PHE A 782 -17.07 15.13 27.76
N ILE A 783 -16.07 15.40 28.61
CA ILE A 783 -16.02 14.91 30.00
C ILE A 783 -17.21 15.48 30.78
N GLU A 784 -17.43 16.80 30.74
CA GLU A 784 -18.56 17.46 31.41
C GLU A 784 -19.91 16.86 30.94
N ARG A 785 -20.08 16.66 29.63
CA ARG A 785 -21.29 16.06 29.06
C ARG A 785 -21.46 14.56 29.39
N THR A 786 -20.41 13.84 29.80
CA THR A 786 -20.44 12.38 30.05
C THR A 786 -20.22 11.96 31.51
N GLU A 787 -19.96 12.91 32.42
CA GLU A 787 -19.75 12.66 33.85
C GLU A 787 -20.86 11.78 34.46
N ASN A 788 -22.12 12.09 34.14
CA ASN A 788 -23.31 11.43 34.68
C ASN A 788 -23.82 10.25 33.83
N PHE A 789 -23.09 9.84 32.79
CA PHE A 789 -23.48 8.71 31.92
C PHE A 789 -23.08 7.37 32.54
N THR A 790 -23.88 6.33 32.30
CA THR A 790 -23.48 4.94 32.58
C THR A 790 -22.28 4.53 31.71
N PRO A 791 -21.46 3.54 32.11
CA PRO A 791 -20.31 3.10 31.31
C PRO A 791 -20.67 2.72 29.86
N SER A 792 -21.83 2.09 29.67
CA SER A 792 -22.33 1.70 28.34
C SER A 792 -22.72 2.90 27.48
N GLU A 793 -23.26 3.97 28.07
CA GLU A 793 -23.53 5.23 27.36
C GLU A 793 -22.23 6.00 27.07
N ARG A 794 -21.24 5.96 27.96
CA ARG A 794 -19.90 6.53 27.71
C ARG A 794 -19.19 5.82 26.57
N ILE A 795 -19.25 4.48 26.50
CA ILE A 795 -18.75 3.70 25.37
C ILE A 795 -19.41 4.14 24.06
N LEU A 796 -20.73 4.30 24.01
CA LEU A 796 -21.42 4.79 22.79
C LEU A 796 -21.02 6.23 22.42
N ALA A 797 -20.79 7.10 23.42
CA ALA A 797 -20.33 8.47 23.21
C ALA A 797 -18.89 8.51 22.68
N LEU A 798 -17.99 7.66 23.18
CA LEU A 798 -16.62 7.49 22.66
C LEU A 798 -16.65 6.94 21.23
N GLN A 799 -17.46 5.91 20.97
CA GLN A 799 -17.66 5.32 19.63
C GLN A 799 -18.25 6.30 18.60
N LYS A 800 -18.86 7.43 19.00
CA LYS A 800 -19.21 8.54 18.08
C LYS A 800 -17.97 9.01 17.30
N TYR A 801 -16.81 9.06 17.96
CA TYR A 801 -15.54 9.57 17.43
C TYR A 801 -14.61 8.46 16.96
N LEU A 802 -14.45 7.40 17.76
CA LEU A 802 -13.55 6.27 17.43
C LEU A 802 -13.93 5.55 16.13
N LEU A 803 -15.21 5.59 15.74
CA LEU A 803 -15.72 5.03 14.50
C LEU A 803 -15.96 6.11 13.41
N GLY A 804 -15.44 7.33 13.61
CA GLY A 804 -15.70 8.49 12.74
C GLY A 804 -15.30 8.28 11.28
N ALA A 805 -14.24 7.50 11.01
CA ALA A 805 -13.80 7.14 9.67
C ALA A 805 -14.90 6.46 8.83
N LEU A 806 -15.88 5.79 9.46
CA LEU A 806 -16.97 5.10 8.75
C LEU A 806 -17.94 6.03 8.00
N ARG A 807 -17.79 7.36 8.13
CA ARG A 807 -18.75 8.34 7.60
C ARG A 807 -18.28 9.14 6.37
N ASP A 808 -16.96 9.32 6.17
CA ASP A 808 -16.44 10.38 5.27
C ASP A 808 -15.37 9.93 4.24
N THR A 809 -14.91 8.68 4.25
CA THR A 809 -13.76 8.16 3.45
C THR A 809 -13.83 8.39 1.94
N SER A 810 -15.01 8.58 1.35
CA SER A 810 -15.15 8.74 -0.11
C SER A 810 -14.90 10.15 -0.66
N LEU A 811 -14.44 11.11 0.17
CA LEU A 811 -14.36 12.54 -0.22
C LEU A 811 -13.00 12.96 -0.80
N VAL A 812 -11.86 12.48 -0.26
CA VAL A 812 -10.50 12.86 -0.70
C VAL A 812 -10.33 12.62 -2.21
N GLY A 813 -10.62 11.39 -2.67
CA GLY A 813 -10.55 11.04 -4.09
C GLY A 813 -11.51 11.80 -5.00
N LYS A 814 -12.65 12.31 -4.48
CA LYS A 814 -13.55 13.18 -5.26
C LYS A 814 -12.94 14.56 -5.44
N TYR A 815 -12.40 15.16 -4.38
CA TYR A 815 -11.75 16.47 -4.47
C TYR A 815 -10.50 16.43 -5.33
N SER A 816 -9.70 15.36 -5.28
CA SER A 816 -8.58 15.12 -6.22
C SER A 816 -9.06 15.11 -7.69
N VAL A 817 -10.13 14.39 -8.02
CA VAL A 817 -10.69 14.38 -9.39
C VAL A 817 -11.24 15.74 -9.80
N MET A 818 -11.98 16.44 -8.91
CA MET A 818 -12.55 17.77 -9.20
C MET A 818 -11.46 18.83 -9.39
N HIS A 819 -10.42 18.82 -8.57
CA HIS A 819 -9.25 19.68 -8.70
C HIS A 819 -8.57 19.48 -10.05
N ASP A 820 -8.25 18.23 -10.40
CA ASP A 820 -7.51 17.94 -11.63
C ASP A 820 -8.33 18.19 -12.91
N ASN A 821 -9.67 18.16 -12.81
CA ASN A 821 -10.56 18.66 -13.87
C ASN A 821 -10.45 20.20 -13.96
N ALA A 822 -10.40 20.92 -12.85
CA ALA A 822 -10.25 22.37 -12.82
C ALA A 822 -8.88 22.86 -13.33
N ILE A 823 -7.76 22.17 -13.05
CA ILE A 823 -6.45 22.47 -13.69
C ILE A 823 -6.61 22.47 -15.22
N TYR A 824 -7.28 21.43 -15.74
CA TYR A 824 -7.41 21.22 -17.17
C TYR A 824 -8.30 22.27 -17.85
N GLU A 825 -9.43 22.60 -17.22
CA GLU A 825 -10.47 23.49 -17.76
C GLU A 825 -10.22 24.99 -17.47
N LEU A 826 -9.53 25.34 -16.38
CA LEU A 826 -9.37 26.72 -15.90
C LEU A 826 -7.90 27.21 -15.78
N GLY A 827 -6.92 26.31 -15.87
CA GLY A 827 -5.50 26.60 -15.61
C GLY A 827 -5.09 26.40 -14.15
N TYR A 828 -3.79 26.22 -13.91
CA TYR A 828 -3.25 25.82 -12.60
C TYR A 828 -3.28 26.97 -11.56
N ALA A 829 -2.84 28.17 -11.95
CA ALA A 829 -2.86 29.37 -11.10
C ALA A 829 -4.25 30.03 -10.94
N ASN A 830 -5.33 29.40 -11.41
CA ASN A 830 -6.67 29.96 -11.29
C ASN A 830 -7.15 29.91 -9.83
N TYR A 831 -7.69 31.02 -9.30
CA TYR A 831 -8.23 31.10 -7.93
C TYR A 831 -9.22 29.97 -7.59
N ARG A 832 -10.00 29.48 -8.56
CA ARG A 832 -10.93 28.35 -8.37
C ARG A 832 -10.19 27.01 -8.23
N THR A 833 -9.11 26.80 -8.99
CA THR A 833 -8.23 25.64 -8.90
C THR A 833 -7.50 25.63 -7.55
N ILE A 834 -6.92 26.76 -7.15
CA ILE A 834 -6.24 26.91 -5.84
C ILE A 834 -7.22 26.72 -4.68
N LYS A 835 -8.46 27.23 -4.79
CA LYS A 835 -9.49 26.98 -3.78
C LYS A 835 -9.97 25.53 -3.75
N LEU A 836 -9.83 24.76 -4.84
CA LEU A 836 -10.03 23.31 -4.83
C LEU A 836 -8.85 22.54 -4.23
N SER A 837 -7.60 22.99 -4.42
CA SER A 837 -6.43 22.37 -3.76
C SER A 837 -6.48 22.58 -2.25
N ALA A 838 -6.79 23.78 -1.78
CA ALA A 838 -7.01 24.06 -0.36
C ALA A 838 -8.18 23.26 0.24
N LYS A 839 -9.30 23.10 -0.49
CA LYS A 839 -10.38 22.17 -0.09
C LYS A 839 -9.90 20.73 -0.03
N PHE A 840 -9.08 20.27 -0.97
CA PHE A 840 -8.53 18.91 -0.97
C PHE A 840 -7.67 18.64 0.26
N CYS A 841 -6.68 19.49 0.57
CA CYS A 841 -5.84 19.37 1.76
C CYS A 841 -6.68 19.36 3.05
N ARG A 842 -7.67 20.26 3.15
CA ARG A 842 -8.55 20.35 4.33
C ARG A 842 -9.56 19.21 4.46
N VAL A 843 -9.82 18.47 3.38
CA VAL A 843 -10.57 17.20 3.38
C VAL A 843 -9.67 16.01 3.72
N LEU A 844 -8.38 16.05 3.36
CA LEU A 844 -7.38 15.06 3.78
C LEU A 844 -7.17 15.11 5.31
N ASP A 845 -7.05 16.30 5.89
CA ASP A 845 -6.94 16.52 7.34
C ASP A 845 -8.26 16.56 8.12
N ALA A 846 -9.40 16.32 7.47
CA ALA A 846 -10.73 16.31 8.10
C ALA A 846 -10.80 15.42 9.37
N PRO A 847 -10.24 14.19 9.41
CA PRO A 847 -10.28 13.34 10.61
C PRO A 847 -9.56 13.97 11.81
N LYS A 848 -8.40 14.61 11.58
CA LYS A 848 -7.57 15.22 12.64
C LYS A 848 -8.12 16.56 13.14
N THR A 849 -8.87 17.28 12.32
CA THR A 849 -9.26 18.69 12.53
C THR A 849 -10.72 18.91 12.92
N GLY A 850 -11.57 17.90 12.66
CA GLY A 850 -13.02 17.98 12.84
C GLY A 850 -13.78 18.68 11.72
N TYR A 851 -13.11 19.14 10.66
CA TYR A 851 -13.78 19.78 9.53
C TYR A 851 -14.59 18.78 8.70
N ARG A 852 -15.78 19.20 8.27
CA ARG A 852 -16.72 18.46 7.41
C ARG A 852 -17.14 19.37 6.26
N ILE A 853 -17.04 18.91 5.01
CA ILE A 853 -17.48 19.73 3.89
C ILE A 853 -19.00 19.92 3.94
N LYS A 854 -19.49 21.16 3.78
CA LYS A 854 -20.93 21.41 3.72
C LYS A 854 -21.52 20.70 2.51
N LYS A 855 -22.66 20.01 2.71
CA LYS A 855 -23.34 19.32 1.61
C LYS A 855 -23.65 20.25 0.44
N GLN A 856 -24.12 21.47 0.72
CA GLN A 856 -24.39 22.48 -0.31
C GLN A 856 -23.15 22.83 -1.14
N THR A 857 -21.98 22.92 -0.50
CA THR A 857 -20.70 23.17 -1.17
C THR A 857 -20.25 21.97 -1.99
N LEU A 858 -20.33 20.76 -1.45
CA LEU A 858 -20.04 19.53 -2.19
C LEU A 858 -20.96 19.36 -3.41
N ASP A 859 -22.26 19.62 -3.27
CA ASP A 859 -23.24 19.58 -4.34
C ASP A 859 -22.98 20.70 -5.39
N ALA A 860 -22.41 21.84 -5.01
CA ALA A 860 -22.00 22.90 -5.93
C ALA A 860 -20.71 22.55 -6.68
N ASP A 861 -19.65 22.16 -5.97
CA ASP A 861 -18.36 21.75 -6.55
C ASP A 861 -18.55 20.54 -7.49
N THR A 862 -19.40 19.57 -7.11
CA THR A 862 -19.71 18.39 -7.95
C THR A 862 -20.47 18.78 -9.22
N ARG A 863 -21.33 19.82 -9.18
CA ARG A 863 -22.01 20.33 -10.38
C ARG A 863 -21.09 21.11 -11.31
N MET A 864 -20.05 21.77 -10.78
CA MET A 864 -19.08 22.51 -11.59
C MET A 864 -17.96 21.63 -12.15
N TYR A 865 -17.40 20.72 -11.34
CA TYR A 865 -16.14 20.02 -11.63
C TYR A 865 -16.26 18.48 -11.57
N GLY A 866 -17.43 17.93 -11.24
CA GLY A 866 -17.65 16.50 -11.00
C GLY A 866 -17.66 15.60 -12.24
N ASN A 867 -16.95 15.96 -13.32
CA ASN A 867 -16.84 15.12 -14.51
C ASN A 867 -16.09 13.82 -14.19
N THR A 868 -16.80 12.69 -14.15
CA THR A 868 -16.25 11.37 -13.79
C THR A 868 -15.38 10.75 -14.89
N LEU A 869 -15.55 11.18 -16.15
CA LEU A 869 -14.62 10.89 -17.24
C LEU A 869 -13.39 11.78 -17.12
N GLY A 870 -13.61 13.10 -17.02
CA GLY A 870 -12.56 14.12 -16.95
C GLY A 870 -11.80 14.28 -18.27
N PRO A 871 -10.52 14.72 -18.24
CA PRO A 871 -9.64 14.80 -19.39
C PRO A 871 -9.38 13.44 -20.06
N ARG A 872 -9.21 13.43 -21.39
CA ARG A 872 -9.03 12.21 -22.19
C ARG A 872 -7.84 11.36 -21.72
N TRP A 873 -6.70 11.97 -21.42
CA TRP A 873 -5.50 11.26 -20.97
C TRP A 873 -5.73 10.39 -19.71
N LYS A 874 -6.63 10.80 -18.80
CA LYS A 874 -6.96 10.03 -17.59
C LYS A 874 -7.79 8.77 -17.84
N VAL A 875 -8.63 8.74 -18.89
CA VAL A 875 -9.47 7.57 -19.16
C VAL A 875 -8.64 6.39 -19.68
N ALA A 876 -7.66 6.65 -20.55
CA ALA A 876 -6.68 5.65 -21.01
C ALA A 876 -5.91 4.98 -19.84
N MET A 877 -5.74 5.67 -18.71
CA MET A 877 -5.15 5.09 -17.50
C MET A 877 -6.09 4.15 -16.74
N LYS A 878 -7.41 4.33 -16.82
CA LYS A 878 -8.40 3.58 -16.02
C LYS A 878 -8.77 2.21 -16.60
N GLU A 879 -8.77 2.04 -17.92
CA GLU A 879 -9.44 0.92 -18.62
C GLU A 879 -8.99 -0.50 -18.22
N LYS A 880 -7.72 -0.71 -17.82
CA LYS A 880 -7.23 -2.04 -17.39
C LYS A 880 -7.40 -2.36 -15.88
N LYS A 881 -7.89 -1.46 -15.00
CA LYS A 881 -7.99 -1.74 -13.53
C LYS A 881 -9.14 -2.72 -13.15
N LYS A 882 -9.86 -3.31 -14.12
CA LYS A 882 -10.86 -4.38 -13.90
C LYS A 882 -10.61 -5.57 -14.83
N THR A 883 -10.35 -6.75 -14.27
CA THR A 883 -10.18 -8.01 -15.02
C THR A 883 -11.54 -8.54 -15.48
N GLY A 884 -11.95 -8.14 -16.68
CA GLY A 884 -13.18 -8.56 -17.35
C GLY A 884 -13.30 -7.89 -18.72
N ALA A 885 -14.26 -8.32 -19.54
CA ALA A 885 -14.53 -7.67 -20.82
C ALA A 885 -14.81 -6.16 -20.63
N PRO A 886 -14.45 -5.29 -21.59
CA PRO A 886 -14.63 -3.85 -21.46
C PRO A 886 -16.10 -3.51 -21.26
N LYS A 887 -16.47 -3.19 -20.01
CA LYS A 887 -17.75 -2.56 -19.72
C LYS A 887 -17.67 -1.15 -20.29
N PHE A 888 -18.18 -0.98 -21.51
CA PHE A 888 -18.51 0.31 -22.10
C PHE A 888 -19.10 1.20 -21.01
N THR A 889 -18.47 2.35 -20.77
CA THR A 889 -19.01 3.34 -19.85
C THR A 889 -20.33 3.84 -20.42
N THR A 890 -21.45 3.41 -19.85
CA THR A 890 -22.82 3.82 -20.20
C THR A 890 -23.12 5.25 -19.74
N SER A 891 -22.13 6.13 -19.83
CA SER A 891 -22.17 7.53 -19.47
C SER A 891 -22.11 8.33 -20.77
N ASN A 892 -23.21 9.02 -21.10
CA ASN A 892 -23.26 9.92 -22.26
C ASN A 892 -22.59 11.29 -21.96
N MET A 893 -21.82 11.39 -20.87
CA MET A 893 -21.08 12.61 -20.53
C MET A 893 -19.96 12.86 -21.55
N PRO A 894 -19.68 14.12 -21.92
CA PRO A 894 -18.49 14.46 -22.68
C PRO A 894 -17.23 14.41 -21.78
N TYR A 895 -16.07 14.22 -22.42
CA TYR A 895 -14.79 14.53 -21.79
C TYR A 895 -14.69 16.04 -21.47
N SER A 896 -13.93 16.37 -20.43
CA SER A 896 -13.53 17.75 -20.14
C SER A 896 -12.81 18.38 -21.32
N LYS A 897 -12.96 19.70 -21.49
CA LYS A 897 -12.38 20.48 -22.60
C LYS A 897 -11.45 21.56 -22.04
N ARG A 898 -10.25 21.69 -22.61
CA ARG A 898 -9.37 22.84 -22.42
C ARG A 898 -9.54 23.78 -23.61
N ASP A 899 -9.51 25.08 -23.36
CA ASP A 899 -9.30 26.07 -24.41
C ASP A 899 -7.79 26.25 -24.63
N GLU A 900 -7.24 25.58 -25.65
CA GLU A 900 -5.81 25.68 -25.98
C GLU A 900 -5.41 27.06 -26.57
N GLN A 901 -6.37 27.95 -26.91
CA GLN A 901 -6.07 29.32 -27.34
C GLN A 901 -5.82 30.24 -26.14
N ILE A 902 -6.53 30.03 -25.03
CA ILE A 902 -6.40 30.82 -23.80
C ILE A 902 -5.35 30.23 -22.86
N LEU A 903 -5.36 28.90 -22.66
CA LEU A 903 -4.56 28.20 -21.65
C LEU A 903 -3.38 27.42 -22.24
N GLY A 904 -3.14 27.53 -23.54
CA GLY A 904 -2.14 26.74 -24.25
C GLY A 904 -2.42 25.22 -24.26
N PRO A 905 -1.56 24.42 -24.92
CA PRO A 905 -1.67 22.97 -24.88
C PRO A 905 -1.45 22.44 -23.46
N PHE A 906 -2.05 21.30 -23.10
CA PHE A 906 -1.76 20.64 -21.81
C PHE A 906 -0.58 19.66 -21.91
N ILE A 907 0.25 19.59 -20.86
CA ILE A 907 1.42 18.70 -20.84
C ILE A 907 1.02 17.22 -20.98
N MET A 908 0.00 16.76 -20.25
CA MET A 908 -0.36 15.33 -20.25
C MET A 908 -0.96 14.86 -21.57
N ASP A 909 -1.67 15.72 -22.32
CA ASP A 909 -2.12 15.39 -23.68
C ASP A 909 -0.99 15.48 -24.71
N THR A 910 0.04 16.28 -24.44
CA THR A 910 1.28 16.32 -25.24
C THR A 910 2.09 15.03 -25.03
N LEU A 911 2.27 14.61 -23.77
CA LEU A 911 2.89 13.34 -23.42
C LEU A 911 2.09 12.13 -23.91
N ARG A 912 0.75 12.15 -23.83
CA ARG A 912 -0.11 11.07 -24.37
C ARG A 912 0.10 10.91 -25.88
N ARG A 913 0.03 12.01 -26.65
CA ARG A 913 0.27 12.02 -28.10
C ARG A 913 1.67 11.50 -28.46
N ALA A 914 2.69 11.86 -27.68
CA ALA A 914 4.04 11.32 -27.86
C ALA A 914 4.10 9.82 -27.53
N ALA A 915 3.55 9.39 -26.39
CA ALA A 915 3.55 8.01 -25.93
C ALA A 915 2.85 7.06 -26.91
N ASP A 916 1.70 7.45 -27.47
CA ASP A 916 0.99 6.65 -28.48
C ASP A 916 1.82 6.53 -29.77
N LYS A 917 2.47 7.62 -30.23
CA LYS A 917 3.33 7.58 -31.41
C LYS A 917 4.57 6.69 -31.23
N GLU A 918 5.21 6.73 -30.06
CA GLU A 918 6.36 5.85 -29.78
C GLU A 918 5.93 4.40 -29.50
N LYS A 919 4.71 4.16 -28.98
CA LYS A 919 4.19 2.82 -28.70
C LYS A 919 4.21 1.95 -29.95
N ASP A 920 3.55 2.40 -31.01
CA ASP A 920 3.34 1.58 -32.22
C ASP A 920 4.67 1.33 -32.94
N LYS A 921 5.57 2.33 -32.95
CA LYS A 921 6.95 2.21 -33.45
C LYS A 921 7.73 1.14 -32.68
N VAL A 922 7.81 1.28 -31.35
CA VAL A 922 8.64 0.41 -30.51
C VAL A 922 8.08 -1.02 -30.46
N LEU A 923 6.75 -1.20 -30.43
CA LEU A 923 6.17 -2.54 -30.49
C LEU A 923 6.44 -3.23 -31.84
N GLY A 924 6.40 -2.50 -32.97
CA GLY A 924 6.83 -3.02 -34.27
C GLY A 924 8.32 -3.41 -34.29
N GLU A 925 9.19 -2.61 -33.69
CA GLU A 925 10.61 -2.94 -33.50
C GLU A 925 10.80 -4.20 -32.62
N MET A 926 9.96 -4.39 -31.59
CA MET A 926 9.98 -5.58 -30.75
C MET A 926 9.46 -6.83 -31.47
N ASP A 927 8.42 -6.73 -32.31
CA ASP A 927 7.95 -7.87 -33.10
C ASP A 927 9.02 -8.37 -34.09
N LEU A 928 9.87 -7.48 -34.60
CA LEU A 928 11.03 -7.83 -35.41
C LEU A 928 12.18 -8.41 -34.57
N LYS A 929 12.62 -7.73 -33.49
CA LYS A 929 13.74 -8.19 -32.64
C LYS A 929 13.43 -9.53 -31.94
N PHE A 930 12.17 -9.76 -31.58
CA PHE A 930 11.63 -11.02 -31.04
C PHE A 930 10.87 -11.86 -32.08
N ALA A 931 11.23 -11.79 -33.37
CA ALA A 931 10.71 -12.72 -34.37
C ALA A 931 10.91 -14.18 -33.91
N PRO A 932 9.96 -15.11 -34.19
CA PRO A 932 10.05 -16.50 -33.73
C PRO A 932 11.35 -17.19 -34.18
N LEU A 933 11.94 -17.99 -33.29
CA LEU A 933 13.04 -18.89 -33.67
C LEU A 933 12.49 -20.05 -34.51
N GLN A 934 13.38 -20.67 -35.28
CA GLN A 934 13.10 -21.96 -35.90
C GLN A 934 12.78 -22.99 -34.81
N ASP A 935 11.75 -23.83 -35.02
CA ASP A 935 11.39 -24.87 -34.04
C ASP A 935 12.38 -26.05 -34.16
N THR A 936 13.46 -25.96 -33.40
CA THR A 936 14.50 -26.98 -33.28
C THR A 936 14.68 -27.40 -31.82
N LEU A 937 14.88 -28.71 -31.59
CA LEU A 937 15.27 -29.23 -30.29
C LEU A 937 16.64 -28.71 -29.85
N ASP A 938 16.74 -28.27 -28.60
CA ASP A 938 18.02 -28.08 -27.92
C ASP A 938 18.65 -29.46 -27.65
N LEU A 939 19.70 -29.79 -28.41
CA LEU A 939 20.37 -31.09 -28.32
C LEU A 939 20.90 -31.39 -26.91
N THR A 940 21.22 -30.38 -26.10
CA THR A 940 21.59 -30.56 -24.70
C THR A 940 20.45 -31.18 -23.89
N LEU A 941 19.21 -30.73 -24.09
CA LEU A 941 18.05 -31.22 -23.34
C LEU A 941 17.57 -32.59 -23.83
N VAL A 942 18.00 -33.02 -25.01
CA VAL A 942 17.69 -34.31 -25.64
C VAL A 942 18.75 -35.39 -25.35
N GLU A 943 19.98 -34.99 -25.03
CA GLU A 943 21.10 -35.89 -24.70
C GLU A 943 20.75 -36.99 -23.69
N PRO A 944 20.12 -36.70 -22.53
CA PRO A 944 19.87 -37.73 -21.52
C PRO A 944 18.90 -38.81 -22.01
N TRP A 945 17.87 -38.43 -22.75
CA TRP A 945 16.92 -39.37 -23.34
C TRP A 945 17.55 -40.21 -24.44
N MET A 946 18.39 -39.62 -25.29
CA MET A 946 19.13 -40.36 -26.31
C MET A 946 20.13 -41.32 -25.67
N PHE A 947 20.81 -40.93 -24.59
CA PHE A 947 21.64 -41.82 -23.79
C PHE A 947 20.84 -43.01 -23.27
N ALA A 948 19.67 -42.78 -22.67
CA ALA A 948 18.76 -43.82 -22.18
C ALA A 948 18.37 -44.82 -23.28
N LEU A 949 18.03 -44.32 -24.48
CA LEU A 949 17.75 -45.17 -25.65
C LEU A 949 18.97 -46.02 -26.07
N THR A 950 20.20 -45.49 -26.02
CA THR A 950 21.40 -46.31 -26.28
C THR A 950 21.73 -47.29 -25.13
N TRP A 951 21.25 -47.02 -23.92
CA TRP A 951 21.42 -47.89 -22.75
C TRP A 951 20.50 -49.11 -22.80
N VAL A 952 19.31 -48.99 -23.40
CA VAL A 952 18.42 -50.15 -23.72
C VAL A 952 19.14 -51.17 -24.57
N GLY A 953 19.85 -50.75 -25.63
CA GLY A 953 20.52 -51.64 -26.59
C GLY A 953 21.75 -52.39 -26.08
N LYS A 954 22.00 -52.42 -24.76
CA LYS A 954 23.21 -52.98 -24.13
C LYS A 954 22.82 -53.96 -23.02
N GLY A 955 23.06 -55.26 -23.23
CA GLY A 955 22.82 -56.31 -22.22
C GLY A 955 22.61 -57.69 -22.85
N SER A 956 22.22 -58.67 -22.03
CA SER A 956 21.55 -59.88 -22.50
C SER A 956 20.12 -59.56 -22.93
N THR A 957 19.47 -60.45 -23.70
CA THR A 957 18.09 -60.27 -24.19
C THR A 957 17.10 -59.96 -23.06
N GLU A 958 17.23 -60.66 -21.93
CA GLU A 958 16.39 -60.48 -20.73
C GLU A 958 16.53 -59.06 -20.14
N ILE A 959 17.77 -58.59 -20.00
CA ILE A 959 18.08 -57.22 -19.54
C ILE A 959 17.55 -56.18 -20.54
N ILE A 960 17.64 -56.44 -21.85
CA ILE A 960 17.15 -55.53 -22.89
C ILE A 960 15.62 -55.37 -22.80
N GLU A 961 14.85 -56.44 -22.56
CA GLU A 961 13.40 -56.34 -22.38
C GLU A 961 13.01 -55.64 -21.06
N LEU A 962 13.72 -55.89 -19.95
CA LEU A 962 13.51 -55.15 -18.70
C LEU A 962 13.72 -53.64 -18.89
N LYS A 963 14.81 -53.23 -19.55
CA LYS A 963 15.09 -51.81 -19.86
C LYS A 963 14.03 -51.16 -20.75
N LYS A 964 13.46 -51.91 -21.71
CA LYS A 964 12.33 -51.43 -22.53
C LYS A 964 11.08 -51.22 -21.70
N ALA A 965 10.79 -52.11 -20.75
CA ALA A 965 9.63 -51.98 -19.87
C ALA A 965 9.75 -50.71 -19.00
N GLU A 966 10.86 -50.53 -18.30
CA GLU A 966 11.14 -49.35 -17.46
C GLU A 966 11.01 -48.02 -18.24
N LEU A 967 11.65 -47.92 -19.40
CA LEU A 967 11.55 -46.71 -20.23
C LEU A 967 10.14 -46.52 -20.84
N SER A 968 9.32 -47.56 -20.91
CA SER A 968 7.91 -47.43 -21.30
C SER A 968 7.04 -46.89 -20.16
N ILE A 969 7.37 -47.17 -18.89
CA ILE A 969 6.72 -46.55 -17.72
C ILE A 969 6.97 -45.03 -17.74
N ILE A 970 8.24 -44.62 -17.89
CA ILE A 970 8.62 -43.19 -17.99
C ILE A 970 7.88 -42.52 -19.16
N LYS A 971 7.80 -43.18 -20.32
CA LYS A 971 7.04 -42.66 -21.47
C LYS A 971 5.56 -42.44 -21.13
N HIS A 972 4.88 -43.46 -20.62
CA HIS A 972 3.43 -43.42 -20.42
C HIS A 972 3.02 -42.32 -19.44
N HIS A 973 3.74 -42.21 -18.33
CA HIS A 973 3.54 -41.16 -17.32
C HIS A 973 3.67 -39.74 -17.90
N VAL A 974 4.77 -39.46 -18.61
CA VAL A 974 5.00 -38.14 -19.23
C VAL A 974 3.89 -37.78 -20.23
N GLN A 975 3.39 -38.76 -20.99
CA GLN A 975 2.29 -38.59 -21.94
C GLN A 975 0.95 -38.31 -21.24
N GLU A 976 0.66 -38.96 -20.12
CA GLU A 976 -0.54 -38.71 -19.32
C GLU A 976 -0.53 -37.30 -18.72
N VAL A 977 0.60 -36.89 -18.11
CA VAL A 977 0.75 -35.57 -17.49
C VAL A 977 0.74 -34.44 -18.54
N TYR A 978 1.19 -34.69 -19.77
CA TYR A 978 1.04 -33.76 -20.90
C TYR A 978 -0.44 -33.47 -21.20
N GLU A 979 -1.28 -34.50 -21.30
CA GLU A 979 -2.70 -34.31 -21.56
C GLU A 979 -3.43 -33.69 -20.36
N ASP A 980 -3.03 -33.97 -19.12
CA ASP A 980 -3.58 -33.27 -17.94
C ASP A 980 -3.19 -31.79 -17.89
N HIS A 981 -1.94 -31.44 -18.19
CA HIS A 981 -1.48 -30.06 -18.33
C HIS A 981 -2.28 -29.32 -19.42
N ARG A 982 -2.46 -29.97 -20.57
CA ARG A 982 -3.28 -29.49 -21.67
C ARG A 982 -4.73 -29.25 -21.24
N LYS A 983 -5.38 -30.18 -20.53
CA LYS A 983 -6.74 -30.00 -19.97
C LYS A 983 -6.83 -28.78 -19.05
N VAL A 984 -5.86 -28.60 -18.16
CA VAL A 984 -5.80 -27.48 -17.19
C VAL A 984 -5.64 -26.11 -17.87
N LEU A 985 -4.87 -26.03 -18.96
CA LEU A 985 -4.77 -24.81 -19.78
C LEU A 985 -5.99 -24.62 -20.71
N GLN A 986 -6.61 -25.69 -21.19
CA GLN A 986 -7.79 -25.70 -22.06
C GLN A 986 -9.14 -25.58 -21.33
N VAL A 987 -9.16 -25.06 -20.08
CA VAL A 987 -10.41 -24.76 -19.35
C VAL A 987 -11.10 -23.55 -20.00
N ASN A 988 -11.77 -23.82 -21.11
CA ASN A 988 -12.65 -22.90 -21.83
C ASN A 988 -13.99 -22.79 -21.09
N GLY A 989 -14.50 -21.57 -20.98
CA GLY A 989 -15.85 -21.33 -20.51
C GLY A 989 -16.91 -21.94 -21.44
N LYS A 990 -17.56 -23.02 -21.01
CA LYS A 990 -18.85 -23.44 -21.61
C LYS A 990 -19.96 -22.41 -21.35
N ASN A 991 -19.82 -21.59 -20.31
CA ASN A 991 -20.56 -20.35 -20.10
C ASN A 991 -19.75 -19.16 -20.66
N ARG A 992 -20.44 -18.20 -21.30
CA ARG A 992 -19.82 -17.01 -21.92
C ARG A 992 -19.04 -16.11 -20.97
N ASP A 993 -19.28 -16.20 -19.66
CA ASP A 993 -18.64 -15.38 -18.63
C ASP A 993 -17.39 -16.02 -17.98
N ALA A 994 -17.09 -17.29 -18.27
CA ALA A 994 -15.98 -18.01 -17.64
C ALA A 994 -14.63 -17.70 -18.32
N SER A 995 -13.79 -16.96 -17.61
CA SER A 995 -12.50 -16.46 -18.09
C SER A 995 -11.42 -17.54 -18.19
N GLY A 996 -10.71 -17.64 -19.32
CA GLY A 996 -9.65 -18.62 -19.54
C GLY A 996 -8.44 -18.49 -18.58
N PHE A 997 -7.59 -19.53 -18.55
CA PHE A 997 -6.56 -19.76 -17.53
C PHE A 997 -5.73 -18.52 -17.12
N THR A 998 -5.30 -17.70 -18.09
CA THR A 998 -4.48 -16.49 -17.84
C THR A 998 -5.19 -15.43 -17.01
N ASN A 999 -6.52 -15.42 -16.98
CA ASN A 999 -7.34 -14.41 -16.33
C ASN A 999 -7.76 -14.80 -14.90
N LEU A 1000 -7.45 -16.04 -14.48
CA LEU A 1000 -7.57 -16.46 -13.09
C LEU A 1000 -6.58 -15.68 -12.19
N ARG A 1001 -6.89 -15.58 -10.89
CA ARG A 1001 -5.98 -14.99 -9.89
C ARG A 1001 -4.64 -15.75 -9.84
N ILE A 1002 -3.58 -15.12 -9.36
CA ILE A 1002 -2.21 -15.68 -9.46
C ILE A 1002 -2.09 -16.98 -8.64
N GLU A 1003 -2.60 -16.98 -7.41
CA GLU A 1003 -2.68 -18.15 -6.52
C GLU A 1003 -3.36 -19.34 -7.24
N ALA A 1004 -4.58 -19.13 -7.74
CA ALA A 1004 -5.37 -20.15 -8.43
C ALA A 1004 -4.77 -20.64 -9.77
N ARG A 1005 -3.74 -19.96 -10.30
CA ARG A 1005 -2.91 -20.45 -11.42
C ARG A 1005 -1.71 -21.25 -10.90
N GLN A 1006 -1.06 -20.81 -9.82
CA GLN A 1006 0.01 -21.55 -9.15
C GLN A 1006 -0.51 -22.91 -8.64
N ASP A 1007 -1.65 -22.94 -7.93
CA ASP A 1007 -2.26 -24.15 -7.38
C ASP A 1007 -2.41 -25.23 -8.45
N ARG A 1008 -3.06 -24.88 -9.57
CA ARG A 1008 -3.31 -25.78 -10.70
C ARG A 1008 -2.04 -26.29 -11.38
N LEU A 1009 -0.99 -25.48 -11.43
CA LEU A 1009 0.30 -25.90 -12.00
C LEU A 1009 1.06 -26.80 -11.01
N ARG A 1010 1.03 -26.49 -9.71
CA ARG A 1010 1.59 -27.31 -8.63
C ARG A 1010 0.93 -28.68 -8.52
N THR A 1011 -0.38 -28.81 -8.81
CA THR A 1011 -1.01 -30.14 -8.93
C THR A 1011 -0.37 -31.00 -10.02
N ILE A 1012 -0.07 -30.40 -11.17
CA ILE A 1012 0.54 -31.10 -12.32
C ILE A 1012 2.00 -31.44 -12.04
N SER A 1013 2.79 -30.51 -11.49
CA SER A 1013 4.20 -30.77 -11.17
C SER A 1013 4.37 -31.75 -10.02
N LYS A 1014 3.47 -31.74 -9.01
CA LYS A 1014 3.36 -32.80 -8.00
C LYS A 1014 3.16 -34.16 -8.67
N LYS A 1015 2.12 -34.33 -9.51
CA LYS A 1015 1.88 -35.57 -10.25
C LYS A 1015 3.09 -35.99 -11.09
N PHE A 1016 3.75 -35.05 -11.76
CA PHE A 1016 4.93 -35.33 -12.59
C PHE A 1016 6.09 -35.95 -11.81
N HIS A 1017 6.35 -35.51 -10.59
CA HIS A 1017 7.45 -36.02 -9.76
C HIS A 1017 7.08 -37.22 -8.89
N SER A 1018 5.84 -37.29 -8.38
CA SER A 1018 5.41 -38.33 -7.44
C SER A 1018 5.20 -39.71 -8.07
N SER A 1019 5.42 -39.84 -9.37
CA SER A 1019 5.28 -41.07 -10.15
C SER A 1019 6.18 -40.99 -11.40
N PRO A 1020 6.55 -42.13 -12.02
CA PRO A 1020 6.68 -43.43 -11.35
C PRO A 1020 7.66 -43.32 -10.18
N ALA A 1021 7.39 -44.05 -9.09
CA ALA A 1021 8.27 -44.09 -7.93
C ALA A 1021 9.50 -44.96 -8.21
N LEU A 1022 10.64 -44.65 -7.58
CA LEU A 1022 11.89 -45.40 -7.79
C LEU A 1022 11.76 -46.91 -7.50
N SER A 1023 10.84 -47.31 -6.62
CA SER A 1023 10.49 -48.71 -6.32
C SER A 1023 9.78 -49.48 -7.46
N GLU A 1024 9.33 -48.79 -8.51
CA GLU A 1024 8.77 -49.41 -9.72
C GLU A 1024 9.86 -49.90 -10.69
N PHE A 1025 11.14 -49.59 -10.41
CA PHE A 1025 12.29 -49.90 -11.23
C PHE A 1025 13.20 -50.98 -10.60
N GLN A 1026 13.91 -51.72 -11.45
CA GLN A 1026 14.86 -52.76 -11.08
C GLN A 1026 16.30 -52.42 -11.49
N LEU A 1027 16.47 -51.62 -12.55
CA LEU A 1027 17.77 -51.26 -13.14
C LEU A 1027 18.07 -49.75 -13.05
N ILE A 1028 17.05 -48.90 -12.92
CA ILE A 1028 17.22 -47.49 -12.54
C ILE A 1028 17.22 -47.42 -11.01
N THR A 1029 18.38 -47.18 -10.41
CA THR A 1029 18.58 -47.27 -8.94
C THR A 1029 18.73 -45.92 -8.24
N ASP A 1030 18.59 -44.81 -8.95
CA ASP A 1030 18.68 -43.46 -8.38
C ASP A 1030 17.66 -42.48 -8.98
N GLU A 1031 17.09 -41.63 -8.13
CA GLU A 1031 16.05 -40.65 -8.51
C GLU A 1031 16.59 -39.56 -9.44
N ALA A 1032 17.88 -39.23 -9.39
CA ALA A 1032 18.45 -38.18 -10.24
C ALA A 1032 18.52 -38.60 -11.71
N THR A 1033 18.87 -39.86 -11.99
CA THR A 1033 18.77 -40.47 -13.33
C THR A 1033 17.32 -40.53 -13.78
N LEU A 1034 16.40 -40.96 -12.92
CA LEU A 1034 14.97 -41.04 -13.23
C LEU A 1034 14.38 -39.65 -13.59
N ALA A 1035 14.61 -38.64 -12.74
CA ALA A 1035 14.19 -37.27 -12.97
C ALA A 1035 14.82 -36.68 -14.25
N ARG A 1036 16.13 -36.85 -14.46
CA ARG A 1036 16.85 -36.40 -15.68
C ARG A 1036 16.25 -37.00 -16.95
N TRP A 1037 15.94 -38.30 -16.97
CA TRP A 1037 15.34 -38.97 -18.13
C TRP A 1037 13.88 -38.57 -18.33
N ARG A 1038 13.10 -38.48 -17.25
CA ARG A 1038 11.69 -38.03 -17.23
C ARG A 1038 11.55 -36.59 -17.76
N ALA A 1039 12.41 -35.68 -17.32
CA ALA A 1039 12.47 -34.29 -17.78
C ALA A 1039 12.92 -34.17 -19.25
N SER A 1040 13.97 -34.90 -19.63
CA SER A 1040 14.46 -34.93 -21.01
C SER A 1040 13.40 -35.45 -21.98
N TYR A 1041 12.66 -36.52 -21.62
CA TYR A 1041 11.55 -37.00 -22.43
C TYR A 1041 10.38 -36.03 -22.49
N ALA A 1042 10.05 -35.33 -21.39
CA ALA A 1042 9.01 -34.30 -21.41
C ALA A 1042 9.31 -33.18 -22.41
N TYR A 1043 10.58 -32.78 -22.55
CA TYR A 1043 11.01 -31.81 -23.56
C TYR A 1043 10.94 -32.36 -25.00
N VAL A 1044 11.32 -33.62 -25.21
CA VAL A 1044 11.19 -34.31 -26.52
C VAL A 1044 9.73 -34.45 -26.93
N TYR A 1045 8.88 -34.99 -26.06
CA TYR A 1045 7.46 -35.23 -26.33
C TYR A 1045 6.67 -33.94 -26.56
N ASP A 1046 7.01 -32.85 -25.85
CA ASP A 1046 6.42 -31.53 -26.10
C ASP A 1046 6.65 -31.05 -27.55
N HIS A 1047 7.86 -31.26 -28.08
CA HIS A 1047 8.19 -30.93 -29.47
C HIS A 1047 7.52 -31.90 -30.47
N GLU A 1048 7.38 -33.18 -30.14
CA GLU A 1048 6.62 -34.15 -30.97
C GLU A 1048 5.12 -33.80 -31.09
N GLN A 1049 4.50 -33.25 -30.03
CA GLN A 1049 3.06 -32.96 -30.00
C GLN A 1049 2.67 -31.53 -30.40
N ARG A 1050 3.58 -30.54 -30.27
CA ARG A 1050 3.24 -29.13 -30.53
C ARG A 1050 3.19 -28.79 -32.02
N LYS A 1051 2.28 -27.89 -32.40
CA LYS A 1051 2.15 -27.39 -33.78
C LYS A 1051 3.07 -26.19 -34.04
N GLY A 1052 4.37 -26.39 -33.80
CA GLY A 1052 5.41 -25.38 -33.96
C GLY A 1052 5.58 -24.45 -32.73
N GLY A 1053 6.75 -23.82 -32.65
CA GLY A 1053 7.09 -22.78 -31.69
C GLY A 1053 7.58 -23.32 -30.34
N TRP A 1054 6.80 -23.13 -29.28
CA TRP A 1054 7.16 -23.52 -27.92
C TRP A 1054 5.91 -23.80 -27.08
N SER A 1055 6.08 -24.50 -25.96
CA SER A 1055 5.02 -24.75 -24.99
C SER A 1055 5.53 -24.61 -23.56
N ARG A 1056 4.57 -24.42 -22.64
CA ARG A 1056 4.82 -24.31 -21.20
C ARG A 1056 4.98 -25.66 -20.51
N PHE A 1057 4.63 -26.78 -21.14
CA PHE A 1057 4.57 -28.08 -20.47
C PHE A 1057 5.88 -28.49 -19.77
N PRO A 1058 7.01 -28.73 -20.49
CA PRO A 1058 8.19 -29.32 -19.87
C PRO A 1058 8.81 -28.41 -18.80
N TRP A 1059 8.63 -27.09 -18.93
CA TRP A 1059 9.09 -26.10 -17.95
C TRP A 1059 8.18 -26.03 -16.72
N ASN A 1060 6.85 -26.04 -16.88
CA ASN A 1060 5.92 -26.08 -15.76
C ASN A 1060 6.05 -27.35 -14.90
N VAL A 1061 6.59 -28.44 -15.46
CA VAL A 1061 6.70 -29.73 -14.75
C VAL A 1061 8.13 -30.13 -14.39
N ALA A 1062 9.17 -29.59 -15.04
CA ALA A 1062 10.57 -30.04 -14.86
C ALA A 1062 11.64 -28.95 -15.08
N MET A 1063 11.33 -27.65 -14.88
CA MET A 1063 12.28 -26.56 -15.13
C MET A 1063 13.63 -26.72 -14.41
N ARG A 1064 13.65 -27.21 -13.16
CA ARG A 1064 14.86 -27.51 -12.39
C ARG A 1064 15.76 -28.50 -13.11
N ASP A 1065 15.22 -29.65 -13.52
CA ASP A 1065 15.99 -30.71 -14.18
C ASP A 1065 16.49 -30.27 -15.56
N LEU A 1066 15.66 -29.54 -16.32
CA LEU A 1066 16.07 -28.97 -17.61
C LEU A 1066 17.19 -27.93 -17.45
N CYS A 1067 17.14 -27.11 -16.41
CA CYS A 1067 18.22 -26.18 -16.06
C CYS A 1067 19.50 -26.92 -15.63
N LEU A 1068 19.39 -27.98 -14.84
CA LEU A 1068 20.53 -28.82 -14.44
C LEU A 1068 21.17 -29.53 -15.64
N ILE A 1069 20.37 -30.09 -16.56
CA ILE A 1069 20.86 -30.68 -17.81
C ILE A 1069 21.60 -29.63 -18.65
N LYS A 1070 21.07 -28.40 -18.73
CA LYS A 1070 21.72 -27.32 -19.49
C LYS A 1070 23.04 -26.88 -18.87
N ALA A 1071 23.06 -26.62 -17.57
CA ALA A 1071 24.23 -26.16 -16.85
C ALA A 1071 25.37 -27.20 -16.84
N GLN A 1072 25.04 -28.49 -16.70
CA GLN A 1072 26.03 -29.59 -16.71
C GLN A 1072 26.73 -29.79 -18.07
N ALA A 1073 26.09 -29.40 -19.18
CA ALA A 1073 26.68 -29.51 -20.51
C ALA A 1073 27.45 -28.26 -20.95
N SER A 1074 27.54 -27.22 -20.11
CA SER A 1074 28.39 -26.07 -20.40
C SER A 1074 29.88 -26.46 -20.35
N LEU A 1075 30.69 -25.82 -21.20
CA LEU A 1075 32.16 -25.93 -21.14
C LEU A 1075 32.76 -25.17 -19.94
N THR A 1076 31.96 -24.40 -19.21
CA THR A 1076 32.34 -23.70 -17.98
C THR A 1076 32.06 -24.54 -16.74
N ARG A 1077 32.84 -24.38 -15.66
CA ARG A 1077 32.56 -25.02 -14.37
C ARG A 1077 31.19 -24.58 -13.84
N CYS A 1078 30.27 -25.52 -13.66
CA CYS A 1078 29.01 -25.31 -12.95
C CYS A 1078 29.25 -25.26 -11.43
N THR A 1079 28.39 -24.57 -10.68
CA THR A 1079 28.38 -24.57 -9.21
C THR A 1079 26.95 -24.72 -8.72
N THR A 1080 26.66 -25.81 -8.00
CA THR A 1080 25.36 -26.05 -7.39
C THR A 1080 25.22 -25.22 -6.13
N MET A 1081 24.08 -24.54 -5.95
CA MET A 1081 23.81 -23.69 -4.79
C MET A 1081 22.52 -24.13 -4.09
N ILE A 1082 22.48 -24.01 -2.77
CA ILE A 1082 21.25 -24.25 -1.99
C ILE A 1082 20.28 -23.10 -2.28
N ASN A 1083 19.00 -23.42 -2.53
CA ASN A 1083 18.01 -22.47 -3.03
C ASN A 1083 17.85 -21.23 -2.12
N ASP A 1084 17.78 -21.40 -0.79
CA ASP A 1084 17.71 -20.28 0.16
C ASP A 1084 18.90 -19.30 0.03
N PHE A 1085 20.12 -19.81 -0.14
CA PHE A 1085 21.30 -18.98 -0.35
C PHE A 1085 21.27 -18.28 -1.71
N ALA A 1086 20.86 -18.99 -2.77
CA ALA A 1086 20.70 -18.42 -4.10
C ALA A 1086 19.61 -17.34 -4.17
N GLN A 1087 18.50 -17.49 -3.45
CA GLN A 1087 17.42 -16.48 -3.39
C GLN A 1087 17.85 -15.20 -2.66
N ARG A 1088 18.81 -15.29 -1.73
CA ARG A 1088 19.34 -14.15 -0.98
C ARG A 1088 20.49 -13.46 -1.70
N MET A 1089 21.24 -14.17 -2.55
CA MET A 1089 22.38 -13.62 -3.31
C MET A 1089 21.95 -12.46 -4.22
N LYS A 1090 22.82 -11.45 -4.34
CA LYS A 1090 22.74 -10.43 -5.39
C LYS A 1090 24.09 -10.38 -6.11
N LEU A 1091 24.07 -10.44 -7.43
CA LEU A 1091 25.27 -10.18 -8.23
C LEU A 1091 25.60 -8.68 -8.16
N PRO A 1092 26.87 -8.31 -7.95
CA PRO A 1092 27.30 -6.90 -7.86
C PRO A 1092 27.22 -6.19 -9.22
#